data_AF-A0A656KEP4-F1
#
_entry.id   AF-A0A656KEP4-F1
#
_cell.length_a   1.000
_cell.length_b   1.000
_cell.length_c   1.000
_cell.angle_alpha   90.00
_cell.angle_beta   90.00
_cell.angle_gamma   90.00
#
_symmetry.space_group_name_H-M   'P 1'
#
loop_
_entity.id
_entity.type
_entity.pdbx_description
1 polymer ?
#
loop_
_entity_poly.entity_id
_entity_poly.type
_entity_poly.pdbx_seq_one_letter_code
_entity_poly.pdbx_strand_id
1 'polypeptide(L)'
;MPRLSHSKLSTKLFPTKELTGSTSRVQRVAPASSTISSVSSNQRSQQNRMKDYPREAKFCERRAGPKSSFVGNPDLTKAEYISHQAVSGQVSLLYGQWDLILWGHDRLEFESNLDDDRPGKLLHTSQNCKDIRLWGYLLDYRYNVHGYNGVKMFWNAILLSDLRLPTYGRLADRIWTTLLSLGLKNHENLVQILKYADRLLHQSGKRWLLLYDRIIEHFFVQGDLKNALEWHRKLFPNHPPGAARFRALFRELVHQGCEMSVLKKYYTRTPYRNIYSSIIPLYCRRGQYKEALSWHLFLLKHRDLPSKFRMVEPLVKYLMLNDKPKGIEVLQSLVESRILGNTDASHTAEGELKLSGETMNLIHGKTFGIPVKKYNDELGARWFATTWVSIDTAISTVHALGIQEIGPLSLQAISLREQNANAILHRIQQLRGLEISIGTSLFSKAVEHFARTKNHEFLQGLLTSDQHPDQLENTKLQHELLAGFARACKWSEFGRTLEIQSLASRSLEISRKNLIVKVMLMNKNISMALRNLAKMQIEGTPIKLDTISHILAAILQPRRRSKGPSSSYEDVNLSIRVLNSIMRTGSHVPSYYWREIIRRLGMLGRLEHLQNLTLSLVSWYSNDTSQRGTKFPRSVNLSTQHPRHP
;
A
#
# COMPACT_ATOMS: atom_id res chain seq x y z
N MET A 1 42.36 46.96 11.81
CA MET A 1 43.43 46.69 10.82
C MET A 1 43.49 45.17 10.64
N PRO A 2 43.40 44.58 9.43
CA PRO A 2 43.02 45.07 8.10
C PRO A 2 41.58 44.63 7.71
N ARG A 3 40.76 45.45 7.03
CA ARG A 3 40.65 45.76 5.57
C ARG A 3 39.95 44.65 4.76
N LEU A 4 38.71 44.92 4.33
CA LEU A 4 38.28 45.26 2.95
C LEU A 4 38.23 44.01 2.04
N SER A 5 37.12 43.69 1.37
CA SER A 5 36.55 44.51 0.29
C SER A 5 35.21 43.97 -0.21
N HIS A 6 34.41 44.92 -0.72
CA HIS A 6 33.14 44.79 -1.42
C HIS A 6 33.28 44.27 -2.86
N SER A 7 32.22 43.65 -3.39
CA SER A 7 31.47 44.10 -4.59
C SER A 7 30.30 43.12 -4.84
N LYS A 8 29.01 43.50 -4.74
CA LYS A 8 28.14 44.40 -5.53
C LYS A 8 27.66 43.83 -6.88
N LEU A 9 26.31 43.76 -6.98
CA LEU A 9 25.45 44.04 -8.15
C LEU A 9 25.42 42.97 -9.26
N SER A 10 24.32 42.65 -9.96
CA SER A 10 22.98 43.24 -10.08
C SER A 10 22.01 42.27 -10.79
N THR A 11 20.74 42.26 -10.36
CA THR A 11 19.47 42.23 -11.12
C THR A 11 19.31 41.57 -12.51
N LYS A 12 18.07 41.07 -12.70
CA LYS A 12 17.27 40.82 -13.95
C LYS A 12 17.20 39.31 -14.30
N LEU A 13 16.08 38.70 -14.70
CA LEU A 13 14.78 39.18 -15.17
C LEU A 13 13.82 37.95 -15.16
N PHE A 14 12.54 38.15 -14.83
CA PHE A 14 11.45 37.22 -15.17
C PHE A 14 11.31 37.10 -16.70
N PRO A 15 10.63 36.05 -17.19
CA PRO A 15 9.60 36.35 -18.19
C PRO A 15 8.27 35.67 -17.87
N THR A 16 7.25 36.51 -17.77
CA THR A 16 5.86 36.22 -18.08
C THR A 16 5.71 35.99 -19.59
N LYS A 17 4.86 35.04 -19.99
CA LYS A 17 4.17 35.08 -21.29
C LYS A 17 2.72 34.64 -21.09
N GLU A 18 1.85 35.58 -21.40
CA GLU A 18 0.40 35.46 -21.44
C GLU A 18 -0.09 35.06 -22.85
N LEU A 19 -1.25 34.37 -22.84
CA LEU A 19 -2.44 34.52 -23.69
C LEU A 19 -2.36 34.33 -25.20
N THR A 20 -3.03 33.26 -25.66
CA THR A 20 -4.23 33.27 -26.55
C THR A 20 -4.96 31.94 -26.28
N GLY A 21 -6.28 31.77 -26.16
CA GLY A 21 -7.43 32.55 -26.61
C GLY A 21 -8.21 31.71 -27.64
N SER A 22 -9.13 30.84 -27.23
CA SER A 22 -10.30 30.48 -28.07
C SER A 22 -11.41 29.79 -27.28
N THR A 23 -12.61 30.29 -27.53
CA THR A 23 -13.92 30.02 -26.95
C THR A 23 -14.68 28.95 -27.72
N SER A 24 -15.40 28.05 -27.03
CA SER A 24 -16.68 27.47 -27.47
C SER A 24 -17.38 26.84 -26.26
N ARG A 25 -18.47 27.42 -25.76
CA ARG A 25 -19.89 27.30 -26.18
C ARG A 25 -20.59 26.09 -25.57
N VAL A 26 -21.24 26.37 -24.45
CA VAL A 26 -22.54 25.88 -23.95
C VAL A 26 -23.27 24.86 -24.83
N GLN A 27 -23.59 23.69 -24.26
CA GLN A 27 -24.86 23.02 -24.54
C GLN A 27 -25.44 22.38 -23.27
N ARG A 28 -26.60 22.89 -22.87
CA ARG A 28 -27.56 22.26 -21.95
C ARG A 28 -28.20 21.08 -22.66
N VAL A 29 -28.33 19.94 -21.98
CA VAL A 29 -29.45 19.00 -22.22
C VAL A 29 -29.89 18.40 -20.90
N ALA A 30 -31.18 18.54 -20.60
CA ALA A 30 -32.03 17.73 -19.73
C ALA A 30 -33.47 17.91 -20.26
N PRO A 31 -34.48 17.12 -19.87
CA PRO A 31 -34.55 15.67 -19.67
C PRO A 31 -35.76 15.03 -20.43
N ALA A 32 -35.82 13.69 -20.53
CA ALA A 32 -37.05 12.92 -20.77
C ALA A 32 -36.86 11.55 -20.06
N SER A 33 -37.59 11.18 -18.99
CA SER A 33 -39.02 10.95 -18.77
C SER A 33 -39.58 9.71 -19.49
N SER A 34 -39.83 8.66 -18.69
CA SER A 34 -40.80 7.53 -18.82
C SER A 34 -40.67 6.61 -20.05
N THR A 35 -40.66 5.27 -19.91
CA THR A 35 -41.82 4.42 -19.55
C THR A 35 -41.31 3.03 -19.12
N ILE A 36 -41.44 2.61 -17.87
CA ILE A 36 -42.38 1.58 -17.36
C ILE A 36 -42.79 0.48 -18.37
N SER A 37 -42.29 -0.74 -18.18
CA SER A 37 -43.13 -1.95 -18.19
C SER A 37 -42.42 -3.09 -17.45
N SER A 38 -43.09 -3.56 -16.41
CA SER A 38 -42.85 -4.75 -15.60
C SER A 38 -43.01 -6.06 -16.39
N VAL A 39 -42.45 -7.16 -15.84
CA VAL A 39 -42.98 -8.55 -15.70
C VAL A 39 -41.74 -9.46 -15.53
N SER A 40 -41.36 -9.88 -14.32
CA SER A 40 -41.88 -10.92 -13.41
C SER A 40 -40.88 -12.10 -13.33
N SER A 41 -40.52 -12.44 -12.08
CA SER A 41 -40.29 -13.79 -11.53
C SER A 41 -39.53 -14.83 -12.36
N ASN A 42 -38.40 -15.32 -11.82
CA ASN A 42 -38.37 -16.67 -11.25
C ASN A 42 -37.06 -16.95 -10.49
N GLN A 43 -37.19 -17.09 -9.17
CA GLN A 43 -36.33 -17.95 -8.35
C GLN A 43 -36.88 -19.38 -8.42
N ARG A 44 -36.01 -20.36 -8.71
CA ARG A 44 -35.98 -21.72 -8.12
C ARG A 44 -34.77 -22.45 -8.70
N SER A 45 -33.73 -22.68 -7.90
CA SER A 45 -33.54 -23.90 -7.11
C SER A 45 -33.12 -25.10 -7.97
N GLN A 46 -31.84 -25.46 -7.93
CA GLN A 46 -31.44 -26.86 -7.80
C GLN A 46 -30.20 -26.99 -6.91
N GLN A 47 -30.42 -27.71 -5.82
CA GLN A 47 -29.48 -28.23 -4.85
C GLN A 47 -28.95 -29.60 -5.33
N ASN A 48 -27.82 -29.99 -4.72
CA ASN A 48 -27.30 -31.36 -4.56
C ASN A 48 -26.48 -31.98 -5.69
N ARG A 49 -25.16 -32.08 -5.46
CA ARG A 49 -24.62 -33.36 -4.94
C ARG A 49 -23.24 -33.20 -4.29
N MET A 50 -23.19 -33.83 -3.13
CA MET A 50 -22.09 -34.03 -2.19
C MET A 50 -21.37 -35.33 -2.56
N LYS A 51 -20.04 -35.39 -2.37
CA LYS A 51 -19.27 -36.43 -1.65
C LYS A 51 -17.85 -36.67 -2.18
N ASP A 52 -16.91 -36.39 -1.27
CA ASP A 52 -15.83 -37.26 -0.79
C ASP A 52 -14.63 -37.65 -1.69
N TYR A 53 -13.46 -37.24 -1.18
CA TYR A 53 -12.11 -37.75 -1.46
C TYR A 53 -11.96 -39.24 -1.09
N PRO A 54 -10.92 -39.93 -1.61
CA PRO A 54 -9.78 -40.20 -0.75
C PRO A 54 -8.39 -40.04 -1.40
N ARG A 55 -7.40 -40.08 -0.51
CA ARG A 55 -5.94 -39.99 -0.72
C ARG A 55 -5.33 -41.30 -1.25
N GLU A 56 -4.05 -41.16 -1.61
CA GLU A 56 -2.93 -42.14 -1.55
C GLU A 56 -2.40 -42.80 -2.85
N ALA A 57 -1.18 -42.35 -3.19
CA ALA A 57 0.05 -43.16 -3.36
C ALA A 57 0.49 -43.70 -4.75
N LYS A 58 1.78 -43.42 -5.01
CA LYS A 58 2.82 -44.21 -5.71
C LYS A 58 2.95 -44.18 -7.25
N PHE A 59 4.03 -43.50 -7.66
CA PHE A 59 5.20 -43.98 -8.41
C PHE A 59 5.06 -45.04 -9.53
N CYS A 60 5.77 -44.72 -10.62
CA CYS A 60 6.27 -45.52 -11.75
C CYS A 60 5.44 -45.69 -13.04
N GLU A 61 6.18 -45.48 -14.13
CA GLU A 61 6.02 -45.94 -15.51
C GLU A 61 4.89 -45.35 -16.38
N ARG A 62 5.30 -44.51 -17.35
CA ARG A 62 4.66 -44.49 -18.68
C ARG A 62 5.70 -44.38 -19.80
N ARG A 63 5.96 -45.54 -20.40
CA ARG A 63 6.19 -45.67 -21.85
C ARG A 63 4.86 -45.46 -22.59
N ALA A 64 4.99 -44.94 -23.81
CA ALA A 64 4.14 -45.13 -24.99
C ALA A 64 2.74 -44.47 -25.04
N GLY A 65 2.61 -43.50 -25.97
CA GLY A 65 1.37 -43.09 -26.66
C GLY A 65 0.55 -42.00 -25.97
N PRO A 66 0.08 -40.99 -26.73
CA PRO A 66 -1.16 -41.25 -27.46
C PRO A 66 -1.14 -40.85 -28.94
N LYS A 67 -1.89 -41.64 -29.70
CA LYS A 67 -2.29 -41.43 -31.08
C LYS A 67 -2.93 -40.04 -31.23
N SER A 68 -2.28 -39.17 -32.00
CA SER A 68 -2.93 -38.03 -32.64
C SER A 68 -3.51 -38.53 -33.97
N SER A 69 -4.82 -38.45 -34.11
CA SER A 69 -5.53 -38.76 -35.35
C SER A 69 -5.09 -37.79 -36.44
N PHE A 70 -4.36 -38.34 -37.40
CA PHE A 70 -3.97 -37.71 -38.65
C PHE A 70 -5.19 -37.27 -39.45
N VAL A 71 -5.20 -36.00 -39.86
CA VAL A 71 -5.78 -35.58 -41.14
C VAL A 71 -4.70 -34.73 -41.81
N GLY A 72 -3.85 -35.39 -42.58
CA GLY A 72 -2.76 -34.78 -43.35
C GLY A 72 -2.66 -35.51 -44.69
N ASN A 73 -2.51 -34.73 -45.76
CA ASN A 73 -2.48 -35.15 -47.16
C ASN A 73 -1.51 -36.34 -47.38
N PRO A 74 -1.92 -37.42 -48.08
CA PRO A 74 -1.11 -38.64 -48.19
C PRO A 74 0.13 -38.52 -49.08
N ASP A 75 0.35 -37.38 -49.74
CA ASP A 75 1.38 -37.23 -50.78
C ASP A 75 2.63 -36.40 -50.37
N LEU A 76 2.80 -36.06 -49.09
CA LEU A 76 3.99 -35.30 -48.64
C LEU A 76 4.96 -36.19 -47.86
N THR A 77 6.19 -36.33 -48.37
CA THR A 77 7.29 -36.97 -47.64
C THR A 77 7.62 -36.18 -46.37
N LYS A 78 8.17 -36.84 -45.34
CA LYS A 78 8.54 -36.20 -44.05
C LYS A 78 9.42 -34.95 -44.22
N ALA A 79 10.26 -34.91 -45.25
CA ALA A 79 11.08 -33.75 -45.61
C ALA A 79 10.26 -32.59 -46.19
N GLU A 80 9.27 -32.87 -47.03
CA GLU A 80 8.37 -31.85 -47.58
C GLU A 80 7.44 -31.27 -46.51
N TYR A 81 7.03 -32.10 -45.53
CA TYR A 81 6.27 -31.65 -44.36
C TYR A 81 7.09 -30.73 -43.44
N ILE A 82 8.35 -31.08 -43.14
CA ILE A 82 9.26 -30.23 -42.35
C ILE A 82 9.62 -28.94 -43.10
N SER A 83 9.80 -29.02 -44.42
CA SER A 83 10.03 -27.87 -45.29
C SER A 83 8.83 -26.91 -45.30
N HIS A 84 7.61 -27.43 -45.49
CA HIS A 84 6.38 -26.62 -45.43
C HIS A 84 6.17 -25.94 -44.07
N GLN A 85 6.52 -26.60 -42.96
CA GLN A 85 6.39 -26.04 -41.61
C GLN A 85 7.53 -25.09 -41.20
N ALA A 86 8.71 -25.23 -41.81
CA ALA A 86 9.81 -24.27 -41.66
C ALA A 86 9.51 -22.97 -42.43
N VAL A 87 8.89 -23.07 -43.62
CA VAL A 87 8.45 -21.92 -44.43
C VAL A 87 7.28 -21.17 -43.79
N SER A 88 6.40 -21.86 -43.04
CA SER A 88 5.30 -21.23 -42.28
C SER A 88 5.73 -20.61 -40.93
N GLY A 89 7.02 -20.71 -40.57
CA GLY A 89 7.56 -20.19 -39.31
C GLY A 89 7.22 -21.00 -38.05
N GLN A 90 6.64 -22.19 -38.19
CA GLN A 90 6.23 -23.04 -37.07
C GLN A 90 7.35 -23.95 -36.52
N VAL A 91 8.41 -24.22 -37.29
CA VAL A 91 9.55 -25.06 -36.87
C VAL A 91 10.88 -24.34 -37.08
N SER A 92 11.68 -24.20 -36.01
CA SER A 92 13.05 -23.67 -36.06
C SER A 92 14.02 -24.81 -36.35
N LEU A 93 14.61 -24.84 -37.55
CA LEU A 93 15.68 -25.78 -37.91
C LEU A 93 16.95 -25.45 -37.11
N LEU A 94 17.45 -26.42 -36.32
CA LEU A 94 18.58 -26.24 -35.41
C LEU A 94 19.92 -26.24 -36.15
N TYR A 95 20.03 -27.11 -37.16
CA TYR A 95 21.20 -27.28 -38.01
C TYR A 95 21.00 -26.68 -39.41
N GLY A 96 19.88 -26.00 -39.65
CA GLY A 96 19.60 -25.30 -40.91
C GLY A 96 19.34 -26.28 -42.05
N GLN A 97 20.07 -26.15 -43.16
CA GLN A 97 19.89 -27.01 -44.33
C GLN A 97 20.12 -28.50 -44.03
N TRP A 98 20.99 -28.82 -43.06
CA TRP A 98 21.33 -30.20 -42.69
C TRP A 98 20.16 -30.95 -42.03
N ASP A 99 19.19 -30.24 -41.43
CA ASP A 99 17.95 -30.84 -40.91
C ASP A 99 17.01 -31.32 -42.02
N LEU A 100 17.13 -30.73 -43.21
CA LEU A 100 16.26 -31.01 -44.36
C LEU A 100 16.80 -32.14 -45.24
N ILE A 101 18.07 -32.52 -45.07
CA ILE A 101 18.67 -33.58 -45.87
C ILE A 101 18.42 -34.94 -45.21
N LEU A 102 17.73 -35.82 -45.93
CA LEU A 102 17.53 -37.22 -45.53
C LEU A 102 18.77 -38.03 -45.90
N TRP A 103 19.67 -38.25 -44.93
CA TRP A 103 20.81 -39.13 -45.12
C TRP A 103 20.49 -40.56 -44.69
N GLY A 104 20.90 -41.53 -45.52
CA GLY A 104 20.91 -42.93 -45.12
C GLY A 104 21.95 -43.19 -44.03
N HIS A 105 21.73 -44.22 -43.21
CA HIS A 105 22.62 -44.60 -42.11
C HIS A 105 24.08 -44.75 -42.57
N ASP A 106 24.31 -45.41 -43.71
CA ASP A 106 25.66 -45.65 -44.23
C ASP A 106 26.37 -44.36 -44.66
N ARG A 107 25.61 -43.38 -45.17
CA ARG A 107 26.16 -42.06 -45.52
C ARG A 107 26.50 -41.26 -44.26
N LEU A 108 25.60 -41.26 -43.27
CA LEU A 108 25.85 -40.62 -41.97
C LEU A 108 27.07 -41.23 -41.27
N GLU A 109 27.19 -42.55 -41.28
CA GLU A 109 28.31 -43.28 -40.68
C GLU A 109 29.63 -42.95 -41.39
N PHE A 110 29.63 -42.90 -42.72
CA PHE A 110 30.80 -42.48 -43.51
C PHE A 110 31.22 -41.03 -43.23
N GLU A 111 30.26 -40.08 -43.25
CA GLU A 111 30.52 -38.65 -43.09
C GLU A 111 30.92 -38.25 -41.66
N SER A 112 30.43 -38.99 -40.66
CA SER A 112 30.70 -38.70 -39.25
C SER A 112 31.88 -39.48 -38.68
N ASN A 113 32.50 -40.41 -39.42
CA ASN A 113 33.72 -41.08 -38.96
C ASN A 113 34.91 -40.16 -39.21
N LEU A 114 35.55 -39.64 -38.16
CA LEU A 114 36.69 -38.72 -38.30
C LEU A 114 38.05 -39.41 -38.28
N ASP A 115 38.09 -40.71 -37.95
CA ASP A 115 39.32 -41.51 -37.92
C ASP A 115 39.67 -42.11 -39.29
N ASP A 116 38.74 -42.05 -40.24
CA ASP A 116 38.88 -42.57 -41.60
C ASP A 116 39.21 -41.44 -42.57
N ASP A 117 40.40 -41.47 -43.19
CA ASP A 117 40.95 -40.36 -43.99
C ASP A 117 40.60 -40.47 -45.49
N ARG A 118 39.56 -41.23 -45.84
CA ARG A 118 39.13 -41.38 -47.23
C ARG A 118 38.67 -40.04 -47.83
N PRO A 119 39.18 -39.64 -49.01
CA PRO A 119 38.78 -38.39 -49.66
C PRO A 119 37.30 -38.44 -50.06
N GLY A 120 36.62 -37.29 -49.95
CA GLY A 120 35.20 -37.15 -50.33
C GLY A 120 34.22 -36.90 -49.17
N LYS A 121 34.70 -36.75 -47.93
CA LYS A 121 33.83 -36.33 -46.81
C LYS A 121 33.53 -34.84 -46.88
N LEU A 122 32.32 -34.50 -46.49
CA LEU A 122 31.83 -33.13 -46.43
C LEU A 122 32.71 -32.27 -45.52
N LEU A 123 33.18 -32.80 -44.40
CA LEU A 123 34.04 -32.07 -43.46
C LEU A 123 35.47 -31.81 -43.99
N HIS A 124 35.93 -32.53 -45.02
CA HIS A 124 37.23 -32.27 -45.67
C HIS A 124 37.13 -31.21 -46.78
N THR A 125 35.92 -30.81 -47.17
CA THR A 125 35.74 -29.73 -48.15
C THR A 125 36.02 -28.39 -47.48
N SER A 126 36.86 -27.54 -48.09
CA SER A 126 37.32 -26.25 -47.54
C SER A 126 36.20 -25.30 -47.10
N GLN A 127 35.02 -25.42 -47.71
CA GLN A 127 33.83 -24.63 -47.38
C GLN A 127 33.08 -25.15 -46.13
N ASN A 128 33.08 -26.47 -45.92
CA ASN A 128 32.26 -27.15 -44.91
C ASN A 128 33.06 -27.51 -43.65
N CYS A 129 34.40 -27.53 -43.71
CA CYS A 129 35.27 -27.81 -42.57
C CYS A 129 35.08 -26.83 -41.40
N LYS A 130 34.55 -25.62 -41.67
CA LYS A 130 34.22 -24.60 -40.68
C LYS A 130 32.71 -24.45 -40.41
N ASP A 131 31.85 -25.24 -41.06
CA ASP A 131 30.41 -25.16 -40.83
C ASP A 131 30.01 -25.84 -39.52
N ILE A 132 29.91 -25.03 -38.47
CA ILE A 132 29.53 -25.46 -37.12
C ILE A 132 28.18 -26.20 -37.10
N ARG A 133 27.25 -25.92 -38.02
CA ARG A 133 25.94 -26.59 -38.06
C ARG A 133 26.09 -28.04 -38.53
N LEU A 134 26.93 -28.27 -39.53
CA LEU A 134 27.28 -29.61 -40.00
C LEU A 134 27.99 -30.41 -38.90
N TRP A 135 28.98 -29.80 -38.25
CA TRP A 135 29.68 -30.39 -37.10
C TRP A 135 28.71 -30.77 -35.98
N GLY A 136 27.78 -29.88 -35.64
CA GLY A 136 26.76 -30.13 -34.62
C GLY A 136 25.80 -31.27 -34.99
N TYR A 137 25.40 -31.35 -36.26
CA TYR A 137 24.51 -32.40 -36.76
C TYR A 137 25.17 -33.78 -36.71
N LEU A 138 26.42 -33.88 -37.20
CA LEU A 138 27.19 -35.13 -37.20
C LEU A 138 27.58 -35.57 -35.77
N LEU A 139 27.90 -34.62 -34.89
CA LEU A 139 28.15 -34.88 -33.47
C LEU A 139 26.93 -35.50 -32.79
N ASP A 140 25.74 -34.95 -33.05
CA ASP A 140 24.50 -35.46 -32.48
C ASP A 140 24.17 -36.87 -32.98
N TYR A 141 24.36 -37.13 -34.28
CA TYR A 141 24.24 -38.48 -34.82
C TYR A 141 25.19 -39.46 -34.12
N ARG A 142 26.48 -39.10 -34.01
CA ARG A 142 27.49 -39.96 -33.36
C ARG A 142 27.22 -40.17 -31.88
N TYR A 143 26.71 -39.17 -31.18
CA TYR A 143 26.27 -39.33 -29.80
C TYR A 143 25.12 -40.35 -29.71
N ASN A 144 24.14 -40.28 -30.60
CA ASN A 144 22.98 -41.17 -30.57
C ASN A 144 23.34 -42.63 -30.92
N VAL A 145 24.28 -42.86 -31.84
CA VAL A 145 24.65 -44.21 -32.30
C VAL A 145 25.79 -44.80 -31.46
N HIS A 146 26.82 -44.02 -31.15
CA HIS A 146 28.09 -44.49 -30.56
C HIS A 146 28.34 -43.95 -29.14
N GLY A 147 27.38 -43.20 -28.58
CA GLY A 147 27.47 -42.65 -27.23
C GLY A 147 28.73 -41.79 -27.02
N TYR A 148 29.37 -41.97 -25.87
CA TYR A 148 30.53 -41.16 -25.46
C TYR A 148 31.77 -41.35 -26.34
N ASN A 149 31.96 -42.52 -26.96
CA ASN A 149 33.10 -42.76 -27.83
C ASN A 149 33.01 -41.90 -29.10
N GLY A 150 31.81 -41.78 -29.67
CA GLY A 150 31.56 -40.88 -30.80
C GLY A 150 31.81 -39.40 -30.45
N VAL A 151 31.41 -38.97 -29.25
CA VAL A 151 31.69 -37.62 -28.76
C VAL A 151 33.19 -37.39 -28.55
N LYS A 152 33.94 -38.39 -28.06
CA LYS A 152 35.39 -38.29 -27.84
C LYS A 152 36.16 -38.12 -29.16
N MET A 153 35.76 -38.84 -30.20
CA MET A 153 36.32 -38.67 -31.55
C MET A 153 36.13 -37.24 -32.05
N PHE A 154 34.91 -36.70 -31.95
CA PHE A 154 34.64 -35.30 -32.30
C PHE A 154 35.39 -34.31 -31.43
N TRP A 155 35.52 -34.57 -30.12
CA TRP A 155 36.27 -33.72 -29.21
C TRP A 155 37.74 -33.63 -29.60
N ASN A 156 38.38 -34.76 -29.92
CA ASN A 156 39.76 -34.80 -30.39
C ASN A 156 39.92 -34.03 -31.71
N ALA A 157 39.00 -34.22 -32.65
CA ALA A 157 39.00 -33.51 -33.92
C ALA A 157 38.81 -31.99 -33.74
N ILE A 158 37.98 -31.55 -32.80
CA ILE A 158 37.80 -30.13 -32.43
C ILE A 158 39.07 -29.56 -31.77
N LEU A 159 39.84 -30.36 -31.03
CA LEU A 159 41.10 -29.90 -30.44
C LEU A 159 42.23 -29.75 -31.48
N LEU A 160 42.24 -30.62 -32.50
CA LEU A 160 43.21 -30.59 -33.60
C LEU A 160 42.85 -29.54 -34.65
N SER A 161 41.56 -29.25 -34.82
CA SER A 161 41.06 -28.21 -35.72
C SER A 161 41.01 -26.86 -35.01
N ASP A 162 41.35 -25.74 -35.67
CA ASP A 162 41.11 -24.38 -35.12
C ASP A 162 39.62 -23.99 -35.23
N LEU A 163 38.72 -24.91 -34.85
CA LEU A 163 37.28 -24.72 -34.90
C LEU A 163 36.82 -23.93 -33.68
N ARG A 164 36.18 -22.79 -33.91
CA ARG A 164 35.61 -21.94 -32.84
C ARG A 164 34.17 -22.34 -32.57
N LEU A 165 33.94 -22.97 -31.42
CA LEU A 165 32.59 -23.37 -31.03
C LEU A 165 31.68 -22.15 -30.76
N PRO A 166 30.38 -22.27 -31.07
CA PRO A 166 29.43 -21.20 -30.83
C PRO A 166 29.19 -21.06 -29.32
N THR A 167 29.05 -19.83 -28.83
CA THR A 167 28.91 -19.55 -27.38
C THR A 167 27.49 -19.13 -26.97
N TYR A 168 26.59 -18.92 -27.93
CA TYR A 168 25.20 -18.50 -27.69
C TYR A 168 24.26 -19.15 -28.71
N GLY A 169 22.97 -19.23 -28.35
CA GLY A 169 21.93 -19.82 -29.19
C GLY A 169 21.77 -21.33 -29.02
N ARG A 170 20.69 -21.88 -29.58
CA ARG A 170 20.28 -23.28 -29.40
C ARG A 170 21.35 -24.28 -29.86
N LEU A 171 22.08 -23.95 -30.93
CA LEU A 171 23.16 -24.79 -31.46
C LEU A 171 24.33 -24.90 -30.46
N ALA A 172 24.70 -23.77 -29.83
CA ALA A 172 25.70 -23.78 -28.75
C ALA A 172 25.23 -24.63 -27.58
N ASP A 173 23.99 -24.43 -27.13
CA ASP A 173 23.44 -25.20 -26.02
C ASP A 173 23.50 -26.69 -26.30
N ARG A 174 23.18 -27.12 -27.53
CA ARG A 174 23.23 -28.53 -27.92
C ARG A 174 24.65 -29.08 -27.96
N ILE A 175 25.55 -28.45 -28.71
CA ILE A 175 26.94 -28.91 -28.87
C ILE A 175 27.65 -28.99 -27.52
N TRP A 176 27.61 -27.90 -26.73
CA TRP A 176 28.31 -27.88 -25.44
C TRP A 176 27.71 -28.86 -24.43
N THR A 177 26.40 -29.09 -24.45
CA THR A 177 25.76 -30.12 -23.60
C THR A 177 26.25 -31.52 -23.97
N THR A 178 26.32 -31.82 -25.27
CA THR A 178 26.81 -33.12 -25.75
C THR A 178 28.27 -33.33 -25.36
N LEU A 179 29.13 -32.31 -25.51
CA LEU A 179 30.53 -32.37 -25.07
C LEU A 179 30.67 -32.51 -23.55
N LEU A 180 29.88 -31.75 -22.77
CA LEU A 180 29.89 -31.88 -21.32
C LEU A 180 29.43 -33.26 -20.85
N SER A 181 28.53 -33.93 -21.57
CA SER A 181 28.14 -35.30 -21.20
C SER A 181 29.34 -36.27 -21.19
N LEU A 182 30.31 -36.08 -22.09
CA LEU A 182 31.59 -36.80 -22.09
C LEU A 182 32.47 -36.37 -20.92
N GLY A 183 32.60 -35.06 -20.66
CA GLY A 183 33.42 -34.52 -19.58
C GLY A 183 32.92 -34.95 -18.19
N LEU A 184 31.62 -34.91 -17.94
CA LEU A 184 31.04 -35.29 -16.64
C LEU A 184 31.27 -36.78 -16.31
N LYS A 185 31.47 -37.64 -17.32
CA LYS A 185 31.84 -39.05 -17.13
C LYS A 185 33.34 -39.27 -16.89
N ASN A 186 34.21 -38.40 -17.40
CA ASN A 186 35.66 -38.50 -17.22
C ASN A 186 36.28 -37.12 -16.89
N HIS A 187 36.81 -37.01 -15.66
CA HIS A 187 37.37 -35.77 -15.13
C HIS A 187 38.49 -35.17 -16.01
N GLU A 188 39.32 -36.00 -16.66
CA GLU A 188 40.39 -35.52 -17.55
C GLU A 188 39.81 -34.79 -18.77
N ASN A 189 38.78 -35.37 -19.38
CA ASN A 189 38.08 -34.75 -20.51
C ASN A 189 37.40 -33.45 -20.07
N LEU A 190 36.82 -33.39 -18.86
CA LEU A 190 36.22 -32.16 -18.34
C LEU A 190 37.24 -31.04 -18.15
N VAL A 191 38.45 -31.38 -17.67
CA VAL A 191 39.55 -30.42 -17.55
C VAL A 191 40.00 -29.92 -18.93
N GLN A 192 40.06 -30.79 -19.94
CA GLN A 192 40.36 -30.38 -21.31
C GLN A 192 39.28 -29.46 -21.89
N ILE A 193 37.99 -29.78 -21.67
CA ILE A 193 36.87 -28.94 -22.10
C ILE A 193 36.94 -27.56 -21.44
N LEU A 194 37.25 -27.50 -20.14
CA LEU A 194 37.46 -26.24 -19.44
C LEU A 194 38.63 -25.45 -20.02
N LYS A 195 39.80 -26.08 -20.23
CA LYS A 195 40.96 -25.40 -20.85
C LYS A 195 40.64 -24.84 -22.24
N TYR A 196 39.83 -25.55 -23.03
CA TYR A 196 39.36 -25.04 -24.31
C TYR A 196 38.40 -23.86 -24.13
N ALA A 197 37.45 -23.92 -23.18
CA ALA A 197 36.55 -22.82 -22.88
C ALA A 197 37.29 -21.57 -22.39
N ASP A 198 38.35 -21.74 -21.58
CA ASP A 198 39.24 -20.67 -21.14
C ASP A 198 39.96 -20.04 -22.34
N ARG A 199 40.54 -20.85 -23.24
CA ARG A 199 41.17 -20.37 -24.48
C ARG A 199 40.17 -19.60 -25.35
N LEU A 200 38.96 -20.12 -25.51
CA LEU A 200 37.90 -19.46 -26.28
C LEU A 200 37.52 -18.10 -25.67
N LEU A 201 37.44 -18.03 -24.34
CA LEU A 201 37.20 -16.77 -23.62
C LEU A 201 38.35 -15.78 -23.83
N HIS A 202 39.60 -16.21 -23.71
CA HIS A 202 40.77 -15.35 -23.93
C HIS A 202 40.87 -14.81 -25.36
N GLN A 203 40.56 -15.63 -26.36
CA GLN A 203 40.68 -15.27 -27.77
C GLN A 203 39.50 -14.43 -28.29
N SER A 204 38.27 -14.72 -27.83
CA SER A 204 37.06 -14.12 -28.40
C SER A 204 36.32 -13.17 -27.45
N GLY A 205 36.66 -13.17 -26.15
CA GLY A 205 35.91 -12.49 -25.10
C GLY A 205 34.53 -13.10 -24.83
N LYS A 206 34.15 -14.18 -25.53
CA LYS A 206 32.84 -14.83 -25.43
C LYS A 206 32.95 -16.16 -24.70
N ARG A 207 31.89 -16.53 -23.99
CA ARG A 207 31.77 -17.79 -23.25
C ARG A 207 30.36 -18.34 -23.33
N TRP A 208 30.24 -19.66 -23.21
CA TRP A 208 28.94 -20.29 -23.03
C TRP A 208 28.48 -20.18 -21.58
N LEU A 209 27.34 -19.51 -21.38
CA LEU A 209 26.89 -19.06 -20.06
C LEU A 209 26.39 -20.20 -19.15
N LEU A 210 26.03 -21.35 -19.73
CA LEU A 210 25.51 -22.51 -19.00
C LEU A 210 26.61 -23.48 -18.54
N LEU A 211 27.87 -23.23 -18.90
CA LEU A 211 28.99 -24.11 -18.56
C LEU A 211 29.09 -24.33 -17.05
N TYR A 212 29.06 -23.24 -16.29
CA TYR A 212 29.12 -23.28 -14.83
C TYR A 212 27.90 -24.00 -14.24
N ASP A 213 26.70 -23.61 -14.68
CA ASP A 213 25.44 -24.10 -14.11
C ASP A 213 25.33 -25.62 -14.27
N ARG A 214 25.61 -26.15 -15.46
CA ARG A 214 25.51 -27.60 -15.74
C ARG A 214 26.54 -28.44 -14.99
N ILE A 215 27.78 -27.98 -14.87
CA ILE A 215 28.83 -28.75 -14.18
C ILE A 215 28.52 -28.78 -12.68
N ILE A 216 28.17 -27.64 -12.09
CA ILE A 216 27.86 -27.56 -10.67
C ILE A 216 26.58 -28.35 -10.36
N GLU A 217 25.50 -28.16 -11.13
CA GLU A 217 24.25 -28.90 -10.96
C GLU A 217 24.48 -30.41 -10.96
N HIS A 218 25.27 -30.93 -11.90
CA HIS A 218 25.57 -32.36 -11.97
C HIS A 218 26.17 -32.93 -10.68
N PHE A 219 27.21 -32.29 -10.13
CA PHE A 219 27.87 -32.77 -8.92
C PHE A 219 26.99 -32.63 -7.67
N PHE A 220 26.13 -31.60 -7.61
CA PHE A 220 25.16 -31.47 -6.52
C PHE A 220 24.06 -32.53 -6.56
N VAL A 221 23.55 -32.86 -7.75
CA VAL A 221 22.55 -33.94 -7.95
C VAL A 221 23.12 -35.30 -7.55
N GLN A 222 24.39 -35.55 -7.83
CA GLN A 222 25.08 -36.78 -7.43
C GLN A 222 25.49 -36.82 -5.94
N GLY A 223 25.28 -35.72 -5.20
CA GLY A 223 25.69 -35.61 -3.80
C GLY A 223 27.20 -35.46 -3.57
N ASP A 224 27.97 -35.24 -4.64
CA ASP A 224 29.43 -35.11 -4.57
C ASP A 224 29.86 -33.66 -4.29
N LEU A 225 29.74 -33.27 -3.02
CA LEU A 225 30.13 -31.93 -2.58
C LEU A 225 31.63 -31.64 -2.81
N LYS A 226 32.50 -32.65 -2.72
CA LYS A 226 33.95 -32.45 -2.86
C LYS A 226 34.26 -31.98 -4.28
N ASN A 227 33.75 -32.70 -5.27
CA ASN A 227 33.92 -32.31 -6.67
C ASN A 227 33.17 -31.01 -7.00
N ALA A 228 31.96 -30.80 -6.48
CA ALA A 228 31.24 -29.54 -6.71
C ALA A 228 32.04 -28.31 -6.24
N LEU A 229 32.68 -28.39 -5.07
CA LEU A 229 33.51 -27.29 -4.53
C LEU A 229 34.83 -27.13 -5.28
N GLU A 230 35.44 -28.23 -5.72
CA GLU A 230 36.66 -28.18 -6.53
C GLU A 230 36.38 -27.52 -7.89
N TRP A 231 35.31 -27.93 -8.56
CA TRP A 231 34.88 -27.35 -9.83
C TRP A 231 34.41 -25.91 -9.67
N HIS A 232 33.75 -25.54 -8.57
CA HIS A 232 33.48 -24.15 -8.24
C HIS A 232 34.77 -23.32 -8.23
N ARG A 233 35.83 -23.78 -7.55
CA ARG A 233 37.12 -23.09 -7.49
C ARG A 233 37.79 -22.97 -8.86
N LYS A 234 37.68 -24.00 -9.72
CA LYS A 234 38.23 -24.01 -11.07
C LYS A 234 37.47 -23.09 -12.03
N LEU A 235 36.13 -23.11 -11.97
CA LEU A 235 35.26 -22.39 -12.91
C LEU A 235 35.02 -20.93 -12.54
N PHE A 236 34.93 -20.61 -11.25
CA PHE A 236 34.50 -19.28 -10.80
C PHE A 236 35.38 -18.10 -11.25
N PRO A 237 36.72 -18.22 -11.39
CA PRO A 237 37.56 -17.10 -11.87
C PRO A 237 37.24 -16.65 -13.30
N ASN A 238 37.06 -17.60 -14.23
CA ASN A 238 36.91 -17.31 -15.66
C ASN A 238 35.45 -17.41 -16.14
N HIS A 239 34.68 -18.29 -15.51
CA HIS A 239 33.30 -18.60 -15.86
C HIS A 239 32.29 -18.36 -14.71
N PRO A 240 32.28 -17.20 -14.02
CA PRO A 240 31.28 -16.93 -13.00
C PRO A 240 29.86 -16.86 -13.58
N PRO A 241 28.84 -17.49 -12.97
CA PRO A 241 27.48 -17.57 -13.50
C PRO A 241 26.76 -16.21 -13.53
N GLY A 242 27.15 -15.28 -12.65
CA GLY A 242 26.42 -14.05 -12.37
C GLY A 242 25.31 -14.25 -11.34
N ALA A 243 24.89 -13.16 -10.68
CA ALA A 243 23.97 -13.21 -9.55
C ALA A 243 22.58 -13.80 -9.90
N ALA A 244 22.07 -13.53 -11.09
CA ALA A 244 20.75 -14.02 -11.53
C ALA A 244 20.75 -15.54 -11.79
N ARG A 245 21.76 -16.04 -12.52
CA ARG A 245 21.93 -17.48 -12.78
C ARG A 245 22.26 -18.26 -11.52
N PHE A 246 23.14 -17.72 -10.66
CA PHE A 246 23.41 -18.32 -9.36
C PHE A 246 22.14 -18.49 -8.53
N ARG A 247 21.26 -17.47 -8.50
CA ARG A 247 19.98 -17.56 -7.80
C ARG A 247 19.06 -18.62 -8.41
N ALA A 248 19.00 -18.72 -9.73
CA ALA A 248 18.22 -19.73 -10.43
C ALA A 248 18.73 -21.15 -10.15
N LEU A 249 20.04 -21.36 -10.28
CA LEU A 249 20.72 -22.62 -9.94
C LEU A 249 20.46 -22.99 -8.47
N PHE A 250 20.66 -22.06 -7.54
CA PHE A 250 20.46 -22.33 -6.12
C PHE A 250 19.01 -22.70 -5.81
N ARG A 251 18.04 -22.06 -6.45
CA ARG A 251 16.62 -22.42 -6.35
C ARG A 251 16.35 -23.82 -6.88
N GLU A 252 17.00 -24.22 -7.97
CA GLU A 252 16.86 -25.55 -8.56
C GLU A 252 17.49 -26.64 -7.67
N LEU A 253 18.66 -26.40 -7.09
CA LEU A 253 19.28 -27.32 -6.13
C LEU A 253 18.39 -27.53 -4.88
N VAL A 254 17.74 -26.47 -4.40
CA VAL A 254 16.73 -26.57 -3.33
C VAL A 254 15.48 -27.33 -3.82
N HIS A 255 15.08 -27.13 -5.08
CA HIS A 255 13.95 -27.84 -5.66
C HIS A 255 14.20 -29.36 -5.72
N GLN A 256 15.40 -29.76 -6.12
CA GLN A 256 15.89 -31.14 -6.25
C GLN A 256 16.17 -31.82 -4.90
N GLY A 257 16.11 -31.09 -3.78
CA GLY A 257 16.21 -31.66 -2.44
C GLY A 257 17.63 -31.85 -1.94
N CYS A 258 18.61 -31.10 -2.48
CA CYS A 258 19.97 -31.12 -1.96
C CYS A 258 20.02 -30.77 -0.46
N GLU A 259 20.95 -31.38 0.26
CA GLU A 259 21.06 -31.23 1.71
C GLU A 259 21.36 -29.76 2.12
N MET A 260 20.62 -29.25 3.11
CA MET A 260 20.74 -27.85 3.56
C MET A 260 22.14 -27.51 4.07
N SER A 261 22.83 -28.42 4.75
CA SER A 261 24.18 -28.17 5.30
C SER A 261 25.21 -27.91 4.19
N VAL A 262 25.10 -28.68 3.11
CA VAL A 262 25.90 -28.62 1.88
C VAL A 262 25.64 -27.29 1.15
N LEU A 263 24.37 -26.93 0.96
CA LEU A 263 23.98 -25.67 0.32
C LEU A 263 24.44 -24.44 1.10
N LYS A 264 24.41 -24.46 2.44
CA LYS A 264 24.93 -23.37 3.27
C LYS A 264 26.44 -23.19 3.10
N LYS A 265 27.22 -24.28 3.01
CA LYS A 265 28.67 -24.23 2.73
C LYS A 265 28.99 -23.70 1.33
N TYR A 266 28.17 -24.04 0.35
CA TYR A 266 28.30 -23.52 -1.01
C TYR A 266 27.98 -22.02 -1.08
N TYR A 267 26.92 -21.59 -0.39
CA TYR A 267 26.54 -20.19 -0.30
C TYR A 267 27.64 -19.32 0.34
N THR A 268 28.27 -19.76 1.43
CA THR A 268 29.31 -18.95 2.11
C THR A 268 30.56 -18.74 1.26
N ARG A 269 30.87 -19.67 0.34
CA ARG A 269 32.03 -19.59 -0.56
C ARG A 269 31.80 -18.74 -1.80
N THR A 270 30.55 -18.41 -2.09
CA THR A 270 30.19 -17.58 -3.25
C THR A 270 29.98 -16.13 -2.81
N PRO A 271 30.35 -15.10 -3.60
CA PRO A 271 30.10 -13.70 -3.25
C PRO A 271 28.67 -13.23 -3.55
N TYR A 272 27.88 -13.99 -4.30
CA TYR A 272 26.51 -13.62 -4.66
C TYR A 272 25.56 -13.66 -3.46
N ARG A 273 24.75 -12.62 -3.33
CA ARG A 273 23.70 -12.45 -2.30
C ARG A 273 22.35 -12.25 -3.00
N ASN A 274 21.25 -12.28 -2.25
CA ASN A 274 19.86 -12.20 -2.70
C ASN A 274 19.27 -13.55 -3.16
N ILE A 275 19.60 -14.65 -2.47
CA ILE A 275 18.94 -15.95 -2.66
C ILE A 275 17.67 -16.09 -1.81
N TYR A 276 17.50 -15.21 -0.81
CA TYR A 276 16.35 -15.20 0.08
C TYR A 276 15.02 -15.22 -0.70
N SER A 277 14.91 -14.31 -1.67
CA SER A 277 13.71 -14.11 -2.49
C SER A 277 13.33 -15.35 -3.32
N SER A 278 14.26 -16.28 -3.57
CA SER A 278 13.95 -17.52 -4.29
C SER A 278 13.60 -18.69 -3.38
N ILE A 279 14.27 -18.84 -2.23
CA ILE A 279 14.20 -20.08 -1.45
C ILE A 279 13.13 -20.06 -0.36
N ILE A 280 12.95 -18.95 0.35
CA ILE A 280 11.99 -18.89 1.47
C ILE A 280 10.54 -19.08 1.00
N PRO A 281 10.07 -18.41 -0.08
CA PRO A 281 8.76 -18.68 -0.63
C PRO A 281 8.60 -20.10 -1.17
N LEU A 282 9.69 -20.74 -1.62
CA LEU A 282 9.66 -22.12 -2.11
C LEU A 282 9.44 -23.11 -0.95
N TYR A 283 10.16 -22.97 0.16
CA TYR A 283 9.96 -23.78 1.37
C TYR A 283 8.58 -23.55 1.99
N CYS A 284 8.12 -22.29 2.05
CA CYS A 284 6.78 -21.98 2.58
C CYS A 284 5.66 -22.62 1.73
N ARG A 285 5.76 -22.59 0.40
CA ARG A 285 4.78 -23.24 -0.50
C ARG A 285 4.74 -24.76 -0.34
N ARG A 286 5.86 -25.38 0.06
CA ARG A 286 5.96 -26.82 0.33
C ARG A 286 5.56 -27.20 1.77
N GLY A 287 5.15 -26.23 2.60
CA GLY A 287 4.83 -26.47 4.02
C GLY A 287 6.04 -26.77 4.90
N GLN A 288 7.27 -26.58 4.39
CA GLN A 288 8.52 -26.86 5.07
C GLN A 288 8.97 -25.66 5.91
N TYR A 289 8.17 -25.31 6.92
CA TYR A 289 8.36 -24.09 7.71
C TYR A 289 9.57 -24.12 8.65
N LYS A 290 10.00 -25.31 9.10
CA LYS A 290 11.19 -25.46 9.96
C LYS A 290 12.47 -25.14 9.18
N GLU A 291 12.55 -25.65 7.96
CA GLU A 291 13.63 -25.41 7.02
C GLU A 291 13.62 -23.94 6.57
N ALA A 292 12.44 -23.38 6.30
CA ALA A 292 12.28 -21.95 5.99
C ALA A 292 12.81 -21.06 7.13
N LEU A 293 12.50 -21.38 8.39
CA LEU A 293 13.02 -20.64 9.54
C LEU A 293 14.54 -20.77 9.69
N SER A 294 15.10 -21.98 9.51
CA SER A 294 16.55 -22.19 9.54
C SER A 294 17.29 -21.39 8.46
N TRP A 295 16.71 -21.30 7.27
CA TRP A 295 17.23 -20.47 6.18
C TRP A 295 17.05 -18.98 6.46
N HIS A 296 15.91 -18.57 7.01
CA HIS A 296 15.62 -17.18 7.38
C HIS A 296 16.71 -16.64 8.32
N LEU A 297 16.99 -17.33 9.43
CA LEU A 297 18.01 -16.91 10.40
C LEU A 297 19.42 -16.93 9.80
N PHE A 298 19.74 -17.95 9.01
CA PHE A 298 21.04 -18.08 8.37
C PHE A 298 21.30 -16.93 7.37
N LEU A 299 20.34 -16.63 6.50
CA LEU A 299 20.49 -15.58 5.49
C LEU A 299 20.56 -14.18 6.12
N LEU A 300 19.76 -13.92 7.16
CA LEU A 300 19.85 -12.68 7.93
C LEU A 300 21.25 -12.46 8.51
N LYS A 301 21.85 -13.50 9.13
CA LYS A 301 23.23 -13.43 9.63
C LYS A 301 24.23 -13.06 8.54
N HIS A 302 23.98 -13.48 7.30
CA HIS A 302 24.81 -13.18 6.13
C HIS A 302 24.38 -11.92 5.36
N ARG A 303 23.50 -11.08 5.94
CA ARG A 303 22.95 -9.85 5.34
C ARG A 303 22.25 -10.09 3.99
N ASP A 304 21.70 -11.29 3.79
CA ASP A 304 20.85 -11.60 2.64
C ASP A 304 19.39 -11.48 3.05
N LEU A 305 18.80 -10.38 2.60
CA LEU A 305 17.53 -9.87 3.10
C LEU A 305 16.39 -10.17 2.12
N PRO A 306 15.16 -10.40 2.61
CA PRO A 306 13.99 -10.46 1.74
C PRO A 306 13.87 -9.19 0.89
N SER A 307 13.60 -9.34 -0.40
CA SER A 307 13.40 -8.18 -1.27
C SER A 307 12.07 -7.46 -1.01
N LYS A 308 11.07 -8.15 -0.46
CA LYS A 308 9.74 -7.63 -0.11
C LYS A 308 9.17 -8.42 1.08
N PHE A 309 8.34 -7.78 1.90
CA PHE A 309 7.69 -8.42 3.05
C PHE A 309 6.83 -9.65 2.67
N ARG A 310 6.11 -9.57 1.54
CA ARG A 310 5.27 -10.67 1.00
C ARG A 310 6.01 -12.02 0.87
N MET A 311 7.34 -11.99 0.75
CA MET A 311 8.15 -13.20 0.61
C MET A 311 8.31 -13.97 1.93
N VAL A 312 8.06 -13.32 3.06
CA VAL A 312 8.19 -13.88 4.42
C VAL A 312 6.84 -13.99 5.12
N GLU A 313 5.82 -13.29 4.63
CA GLU A 313 4.46 -13.30 5.16
C GLU A 313 3.92 -14.72 5.45
N PRO A 314 4.05 -15.73 4.56
CA PRO A 314 3.58 -17.07 4.87
C PRO A 314 4.30 -17.72 6.06
N LEU A 315 5.59 -17.42 6.24
CA LEU A 315 6.38 -17.92 7.36
C LEU A 315 5.96 -17.24 8.67
N VAL A 316 5.79 -15.91 8.65
CA VAL A 316 5.32 -15.13 9.81
C VAL A 316 3.93 -15.61 10.23
N LYS A 317 3.00 -15.78 9.29
CA LYS A 317 1.65 -16.26 9.58
C LYS A 317 1.65 -17.63 10.25
N TYR A 318 2.44 -18.57 9.73
CA TYR A 318 2.55 -19.90 10.33
C TYR A 318 3.14 -19.84 11.75
N LEU A 319 4.21 -19.06 11.96
CA LEU A 319 4.85 -18.95 13.26
C LEU A 319 3.98 -18.23 14.28
N MET A 320 3.26 -17.17 13.90
CA MET A 320 2.35 -16.47 14.82
C MET A 320 1.18 -17.36 15.31
N LEU A 321 0.77 -18.34 14.50
CA LEU A 321 -0.28 -19.30 14.87
C LEU A 321 0.24 -20.46 15.73
N ASN A 322 1.44 -20.97 15.44
CA ASN A 322 1.95 -22.20 16.06
C ASN A 322 3.04 -21.98 17.13
N ASP A 323 3.81 -20.90 17.02
CA ASP A 323 4.97 -20.59 17.87
C ASP A 323 5.19 -19.06 17.94
N LYS A 324 4.31 -18.40 18.71
CA LYS A 324 4.25 -16.94 18.88
C LYS A 324 5.61 -16.27 19.16
N PRO A 325 6.48 -16.75 20.07
CA PRO A 325 7.74 -16.06 20.34
C PRO A 325 8.66 -16.03 19.11
N LYS A 326 8.74 -17.13 18.34
CA LYS A 326 9.53 -17.16 17.09
C LYS A 326 8.92 -16.30 15.99
N GLY A 327 7.59 -16.19 15.96
CA GLY A 327 6.90 -15.27 15.04
C GLY A 327 7.25 -13.80 15.32
N ILE A 328 7.34 -13.42 16.60
CA ILE A 328 7.76 -12.08 17.03
C ILE A 328 9.23 -11.84 16.69
N GLU A 329 10.12 -12.81 16.94
CA GLU A 329 11.56 -12.73 16.60
C GLU A 329 11.78 -12.50 15.10
N VAL A 330 11.07 -13.25 14.25
CA VAL A 330 11.11 -13.09 12.78
C VAL A 330 10.58 -11.72 12.36
N LEU A 331 9.55 -11.19 13.04
CA LEU A 331 9.03 -9.87 12.74
C LEU A 331 10.03 -8.77 13.15
N GLN A 332 10.65 -8.89 14.33
CA GLN A 332 11.69 -7.98 14.81
C GLN A 332 12.89 -7.95 13.86
N SER A 333 13.35 -9.10 13.37
CA SER A 333 14.48 -9.17 12.44
C SER A 333 14.18 -8.54 11.06
N LEU A 334 12.92 -8.59 10.61
CA LEU A 334 12.46 -7.91 9.40
C LEU A 334 12.35 -6.39 9.58
N VAL A 335 12.06 -5.94 10.79
CA VAL A 335 12.06 -4.52 11.17
C VAL A 335 13.49 -3.98 11.23
N GLU A 336 14.41 -4.70 11.87
CA GLU A 336 15.83 -4.34 11.97
C GLU A 336 16.52 -4.24 10.59
N SER A 337 16.08 -5.04 9.62
CA SER A 337 16.69 -5.12 8.29
C SER A 337 16.21 -4.08 7.28
N ARG A 338 15.38 -3.09 7.67
CA ARG A 338 14.87 -1.98 6.83
C ARG A 338 14.04 -2.37 5.60
N ILE A 339 13.60 -3.63 5.50
CA ILE A 339 12.80 -4.13 4.36
C ILE A 339 11.37 -3.59 4.41
N LEU A 340 10.93 -3.22 5.60
CA LEU A 340 9.69 -2.49 5.85
C LEU A 340 9.84 -0.96 5.67
N GLY A 341 11.04 -0.44 5.31
CA GLY A 341 11.37 0.99 5.37
C GLY A 341 11.70 1.71 4.05
N ASN A 342 11.89 1.01 2.92
CA ASN A 342 12.25 1.65 1.64
C ASN A 342 11.12 1.55 0.60
N THR A 343 10.30 2.60 0.47
CA THR A 343 9.58 2.89 -0.78
C THR A 343 9.65 4.38 -1.08
N ASP A 344 10.67 4.79 -1.85
CA ASP A 344 10.69 6.09 -2.51
C ASP A 344 9.73 6.10 -3.70
N ALA A 345 9.12 7.26 -3.89
CA ALA A 345 8.05 7.53 -4.83
C ALA A 345 8.41 7.22 -6.29
N SER A 346 7.71 6.26 -6.91
CA SER A 346 7.33 6.36 -8.33
C SER A 346 6.10 5.51 -8.65
N HIS A 347 5.42 5.93 -9.72
CA HIS A 347 4.00 5.87 -10.02
C HIS A 347 3.27 4.51 -10.18
N THR A 348 1.97 4.58 -9.82
CA THR A 348 0.78 3.91 -10.39
C THR A 348 0.69 2.38 -10.40
N ALA A 349 -0.03 1.84 -9.40
CA ALA A 349 -1.13 0.88 -9.57
C ALA A 349 -1.94 0.82 -8.26
N GLU A 350 -3.23 0.53 -8.38
CA GLU A 350 -4.26 0.67 -7.36
C GLU A 350 -4.03 -0.18 -6.10
N GLY A 351 -4.35 0.42 -4.95
CA GLY A 351 -4.80 -0.27 -3.74
C GLY A 351 -3.86 -1.27 -3.09
N GLU A 352 -2.66 -0.88 -2.64
CA GLU A 352 -1.96 -1.65 -1.59
C GLU A 352 -0.80 -0.86 -0.93
N LEU A 353 -0.95 -0.67 0.39
CA LEU A 353 0.10 -0.60 1.43
C LEU A 353 1.31 0.33 1.21
N LYS A 354 1.07 1.63 1.37
CA LYS A 354 2.10 2.61 1.77
C LYS A 354 2.15 2.68 3.30
N LEU A 355 3.12 2.00 3.92
CA LEU A 355 3.38 2.04 5.36
C LEU A 355 4.84 2.46 5.60
N SER A 356 5.05 3.19 6.69
CA SER A 356 6.28 3.11 7.50
C SER A 356 7.49 4.00 7.15
N GLY A 357 7.26 5.30 6.92
CA GLY A 357 8.30 6.33 7.12
C GLY A 357 8.30 6.94 8.54
N GLU A 358 7.14 7.02 9.19
CA GLU A 358 7.00 7.79 10.44
C GLU A 358 7.05 6.97 11.73
N THR A 359 6.71 5.67 11.65
CA THR A 359 6.82 4.71 12.75
C THR A 359 8.25 4.53 13.24
N MET A 360 9.25 4.69 12.35
CA MET A 360 10.68 4.64 12.68
C MET A 360 11.14 5.82 13.55
N ASN A 361 10.55 7.01 13.37
CA ASN A 361 10.89 8.19 14.18
C ASN A 361 10.39 8.06 15.64
N LEU A 362 9.43 7.17 15.88
CA LEU A 362 8.84 6.93 17.20
C LEU A 362 9.70 5.98 18.04
N ILE A 363 10.28 4.96 17.40
CA ILE A 363 11.14 3.96 18.05
C ILE A 363 12.50 4.58 18.43
N HIS A 364 13.04 5.50 17.64
CA HIS A 364 14.32 6.17 17.92
C HIS A 364 14.29 7.21 19.06
N GLY A 365 13.10 7.67 19.48
CA GLY A 365 12.98 8.68 20.51
C GLY A 365 13.38 8.18 21.91
N LYS A 366 13.00 6.94 22.27
CA LYS A 366 13.30 6.37 23.60
C LYS A 366 14.73 5.85 23.74
N THR A 367 15.37 5.40 22.67
CA THR A 367 16.73 4.84 22.72
C THR A 367 17.84 5.91 22.67
N PHE A 368 17.55 7.12 22.17
CA PHE A 368 18.55 8.20 22.00
C PHE A 368 18.15 9.57 22.60
N GLY A 369 17.12 9.64 23.45
CA GLY A 369 16.76 10.90 24.14
C GLY A 369 16.25 12.02 23.23
N ILE A 370 15.70 11.68 22.06
CA ILE A 370 15.09 12.62 21.12
C ILE A 370 13.56 12.62 21.38
N PRO A 371 12.88 13.78 21.49
CA PRO A 371 11.46 13.82 21.82
C PRO A 371 10.64 13.01 20.81
N VAL A 372 9.91 12.02 21.33
CA VAL A 372 9.09 11.06 20.58
C VAL A 372 8.12 11.81 19.68
N LYS A 373 8.24 11.65 18.35
CA LYS A 373 7.25 12.15 17.39
C LYS A 373 5.89 11.51 17.75
N LYS A 374 4.81 12.29 17.80
CA LYS A 374 3.48 11.82 18.24
C LYS A 374 3.00 10.63 17.39
N TYR A 375 2.33 9.67 18.04
CA TYR A 375 1.70 8.50 17.40
C TYR A 375 0.87 8.91 16.18
N ASN A 376 1.08 8.22 15.05
CA ASN A 376 0.28 8.42 13.85
C ASN A 376 -0.94 7.49 13.89
N ASP A 377 -2.10 8.09 14.15
CA ASP A 377 -3.36 7.39 14.35
C ASP A 377 -3.90 6.70 13.09
N GLU A 378 -3.60 7.21 11.89
CA GLU A 378 -4.03 6.54 10.65
C GLU A 378 -3.38 5.16 10.49
N LEU A 379 -2.11 5.03 10.90
CA LEU A 379 -1.38 3.77 10.86
C LEU A 379 -1.93 2.79 11.90
N GLY A 380 -2.24 3.31 13.09
CA GLY A 380 -2.95 2.60 14.14
C GLY A 380 -4.29 2.04 13.70
N ALA A 381 -5.11 2.88 13.07
CA ALA A 381 -6.41 2.51 12.54
C ALA A 381 -6.32 1.36 11.53
N ARG A 382 -5.36 1.44 10.61
CA ARG A 382 -5.13 0.35 9.64
C ARG A 382 -4.69 -0.93 10.33
N TRP A 383 -3.82 -0.85 11.33
CA TRP A 383 -3.40 -2.01 12.11
C TRP A 383 -4.58 -2.65 12.83
N PHE A 384 -5.39 -1.87 13.57
CA PHE A 384 -6.55 -2.38 14.26
C PHE A 384 -7.64 -2.90 13.32
N ALA A 385 -7.76 -2.35 12.11
CA ALA A 385 -8.69 -2.82 11.08
C ALA A 385 -8.32 -4.18 10.49
N THR A 386 -7.07 -4.66 10.64
CA THR A 386 -6.67 -5.96 10.08
C THR A 386 -7.37 -7.12 10.80
N THR A 387 -8.23 -7.83 10.07
CA THR A 387 -9.06 -8.93 10.62
C THR A 387 -8.27 -10.21 10.92
N TRP A 388 -7.06 -10.37 10.37
CA TRP A 388 -6.24 -11.58 10.53
C TRP A 388 -5.49 -11.66 11.88
N VAL A 389 -5.43 -10.56 12.64
CA VAL A 389 -4.88 -10.50 14.00
C VAL A 389 -6.02 -10.26 14.99
N SER A 390 -6.08 -10.98 16.11
CA SER A 390 -7.07 -10.69 17.15
C SER A 390 -6.86 -9.30 17.76
N ILE A 391 -7.93 -8.65 18.20
CA ILE A 391 -7.84 -7.32 18.83
C ILE A 391 -6.92 -7.37 20.06
N ASP A 392 -6.97 -8.45 20.84
CA ASP A 392 -6.06 -8.69 21.96
C ASP A 392 -4.59 -8.64 21.55
N THR A 393 -4.23 -9.33 20.47
CA THR A 393 -2.86 -9.36 19.97
C THR A 393 -2.46 -7.98 19.45
N ALA A 394 -3.37 -7.28 18.76
CA ALA A 394 -3.12 -5.92 18.29
C ALA A 394 -2.86 -4.95 19.45
N ILE A 395 -3.67 -5.02 20.51
CA ILE A 395 -3.49 -4.21 21.73
C ILE A 395 -2.16 -4.53 22.42
N SER A 396 -1.82 -5.82 22.60
CA SER A 396 -0.54 -6.22 23.18
C SER A 396 0.66 -5.74 22.35
N THR A 397 0.57 -5.75 21.02
CA THR A 397 1.63 -5.21 20.16
C THR A 397 1.77 -3.69 20.31
N VAL A 398 0.68 -2.94 20.39
CA VAL A 398 0.71 -1.48 20.61
C VAL A 398 1.34 -1.14 21.97
N HIS A 399 1.02 -1.91 23.01
CA HIS A 399 1.65 -1.79 24.31
C HIS A 399 3.16 -2.11 24.26
N ALA A 400 3.56 -3.21 23.61
CA ALA A 400 4.97 -3.58 23.45
C ALA A 400 5.78 -2.53 22.66
N LEU A 401 5.12 -1.80 21.76
CA LEU A 401 5.71 -0.67 21.02
C LEU A 401 5.83 0.62 21.85
N GLY A 402 5.34 0.62 23.10
CA GLY A 402 5.47 1.73 24.03
C GLY A 402 4.62 2.95 23.69
N ILE A 403 3.50 2.75 22.97
CA ILE A 403 2.51 3.78 22.61
C ILE A 403 1.63 4.06 23.83
N GLN A 404 1.51 5.33 24.21
CA GLN A 404 0.76 5.75 25.41
C GLN A 404 -0.65 6.29 25.09
N GLU A 405 -0.92 6.64 23.83
CA GLU A 405 -2.21 7.18 23.41
C GLU A 405 -2.53 6.71 21.99
N ILE A 406 -3.76 6.24 21.79
CA ILE A 406 -4.36 6.01 20.47
C ILE A 406 -5.30 7.14 20.12
N GLY A 407 -5.41 7.47 18.83
CA GLY A 407 -6.33 8.50 18.36
C GLY A 407 -7.70 7.95 17.95
N PRO A 408 -8.57 8.82 17.41
CA PRO A 408 -9.97 8.51 17.12
C PRO A 408 -10.17 7.47 16.01
N LEU A 409 -9.31 7.44 14.97
CA LEU A 409 -9.40 6.47 13.88
C LEU A 409 -9.02 5.06 14.35
N SER A 410 -8.02 4.94 15.22
CA SER A 410 -7.67 3.68 15.86
C SER A 410 -8.83 3.16 16.70
N LEU A 411 -9.45 4.04 17.48
CA LEU A 411 -10.63 3.70 18.27
C LEU A 411 -11.82 3.30 17.37
N GLN A 412 -12.03 3.98 16.24
CA GLN A 412 -13.06 3.63 15.26
C GLN A 412 -12.82 2.22 14.70
N ALA A 413 -11.58 1.89 14.32
CA ALA A 413 -11.24 0.57 13.80
C ALA A 413 -11.44 -0.56 14.83
N ILE A 414 -11.09 -0.31 16.10
CA ILE A 414 -11.39 -1.24 17.20
C ILE A 414 -12.91 -1.40 17.35
N SER A 415 -13.64 -0.28 17.34
CA SER A 415 -15.08 -0.25 17.56
C SER A 415 -15.88 -0.88 16.42
N LEU A 416 -15.41 -0.78 15.16
CA LEU A 416 -16.05 -1.42 14.01
C LEU A 416 -15.91 -2.95 14.02
N ARG A 417 -14.85 -3.46 14.65
CA ARG A 417 -14.64 -4.91 14.80
C ARG A 417 -15.43 -5.50 15.95
N GLU A 418 -15.73 -4.70 16.97
CA GLU A 418 -16.54 -5.09 18.12
C GLU A 418 -18.01 -4.74 17.90
N GLN A 419 -18.86 -5.75 17.67
CA GLN A 419 -20.25 -5.53 17.26
C GLN A 419 -21.17 -5.01 18.38
N ASN A 420 -20.70 -5.02 19.65
CA ASN A 420 -21.52 -4.77 20.83
C ASN A 420 -20.97 -3.62 21.69
N ALA A 421 -21.86 -2.78 22.21
CA ALA A 421 -21.51 -1.67 23.11
C ALA A 421 -20.71 -2.14 24.35
N ASN A 422 -21.09 -3.28 24.93
CA ASN A 422 -20.37 -3.86 26.07
C ASN A 422 -18.95 -4.31 25.70
N ALA A 423 -18.77 -4.86 24.49
CA ALA A 423 -17.47 -5.31 24.01
C ALA A 423 -16.54 -4.11 23.73
N ILE A 424 -17.08 -3.03 23.15
CA ILE A 424 -16.35 -1.76 22.99
C ILE A 424 -15.90 -1.21 24.35
N LEU A 425 -16.78 -1.18 25.35
CA LEU A 425 -16.40 -0.75 26.71
C LEU A 425 -15.32 -1.63 27.32
N HIS A 426 -15.42 -2.95 27.15
CA HIS A 426 -14.39 -3.89 27.60
C HIS A 426 -13.03 -3.59 26.95
N ARG A 427 -12.99 -3.32 25.63
CA ARG A 427 -11.75 -2.91 24.94
C ARG A 427 -11.19 -1.58 25.43
N ILE A 428 -12.07 -0.60 25.70
CA ILE A 428 -11.64 0.68 26.28
C ILE A 428 -11.04 0.47 27.68
N GLN A 429 -11.62 -0.41 28.50
CA GLN A 429 -11.07 -0.77 29.82
C GLN A 429 -9.74 -1.52 29.70
N GLN A 430 -9.61 -2.44 28.75
CA GLN A 430 -8.36 -3.16 28.48
C GLN A 430 -7.24 -2.21 28.07
N LEU A 431 -7.52 -1.24 27.20
CA LEU A 431 -6.55 -0.20 26.81
C LEU A 431 -6.11 0.63 28.01
N ARG A 432 -7.05 1.06 28.86
CA ARG A 432 -6.73 1.79 30.10
C ARG A 432 -5.93 0.96 31.09
N GLY A 433 -6.21 -0.34 31.21
CA GLY A 433 -5.46 -1.26 32.07
C GLY A 433 -4.01 -1.47 31.62
N LEU A 434 -3.71 -1.17 30.35
CA LEU A 434 -2.35 -1.16 29.78
C LEU A 434 -1.76 0.25 29.69
N GLU A 435 -2.33 1.22 30.41
CA GLU A 435 -1.92 2.63 30.39
C GLU A 435 -1.98 3.31 29.01
N ILE A 436 -2.82 2.79 28.10
CA ILE A 436 -3.06 3.38 26.77
C ILE A 436 -4.31 4.25 26.84
N SER A 437 -4.14 5.56 26.66
CA SER A 437 -5.23 6.53 26.56
C SER A 437 -5.92 6.45 25.18
N ILE A 438 -7.24 6.68 25.13
CA ILE A 438 -8.02 6.81 23.88
C ILE A 438 -8.12 8.26 23.37
N GLY A 439 -7.38 9.17 24.01
CA GLY A 439 -7.39 10.60 23.75
C GLY A 439 -8.64 11.33 24.23
N THR A 440 -8.70 12.63 23.97
CA THR A 440 -9.76 13.54 24.46
C THR A 440 -10.66 14.10 23.36
N SER A 441 -10.53 13.57 22.14
CA SER A 441 -11.32 13.97 20.96
C SER A 441 -12.83 13.84 21.22
N LEU A 442 -13.64 14.65 20.52
CA LEU A 442 -15.09 14.53 20.60
C LEU A 442 -15.58 13.16 20.13
N PHE A 443 -14.90 12.56 19.15
CA PHE A 443 -15.18 11.20 18.69
C PHE A 443 -15.01 10.18 19.82
N SER A 444 -13.86 10.18 20.50
CA SER A 444 -13.55 9.25 21.60
C SER A 444 -14.57 9.39 22.73
N LYS A 445 -14.93 10.63 23.08
CA LYS A 445 -15.97 10.91 24.09
C LYS A 445 -17.35 10.43 23.66
N ALA A 446 -17.72 10.62 22.39
CA ALA A 446 -19.01 10.19 21.87
C ALA A 446 -19.14 8.67 21.81
N VAL A 447 -18.11 7.95 21.34
CA VAL A 447 -18.08 6.48 21.34
C VAL A 447 -18.23 5.94 22.76
N GLU A 448 -17.45 6.46 23.72
CA GLU A 448 -17.56 6.05 25.12
C GLU A 448 -18.94 6.38 25.72
N HIS A 449 -19.47 7.58 25.46
CA HIS A 449 -20.77 8.02 25.98
C HIS A 449 -21.93 7.15 25.44
N PHE A 450 -21.98 6.91 24.13
CA PHE A 450 -23.02 6.08 23.52
C PHE A 450 -22.91 4.61 23.91
N ALA A 451 -21.69 4.09 24.07
CA ALA A 451 -21.49 2.74 24.57
C ALA A 451 -21.94 2.61 26.04
N ARG A 452 -21.64 3.58 26.91
CA ARG A 452 -22.08 3.59 28.32
C ARG A 452 -23.60 3.73 28.48
N THR A 453 -24.22 4.62 27.69
CA THR A 453 -25.67 4.83 27.70
C THR A 453 -26.44 3.74 26.97
N LYS A 454 -25.74 2.76 26.35
CA LYS A 454 -26.31 1.68 25.55
C LYS A 454 -27.20 2.18 24.42
N ASN A 455 -26.91 3.35 23.86
CA ASN A 455 -27.62 3.88 22.71
C ASN A 455 -27.02 3.31 21.41
N HIS A 456 -27.49 2.12 21.02
CA HIS A 456 -26.93 1.35 19.91
C HIS A 456 -27.14 2.04 18.56
N GLU A 457 -28.29 2.71 18.38
CA GLU A 457 -28.61 3.43 17.16
C GLU A 457 -27.63 4.59 16.92
N PHE A 458 -27.34 5.38 17.96
CA PHE A 458 -26.40 6.49 17.86
C PHE A 458 -24.95 6.02 17.72
N LEU A 459 -24.59 4.93 18.41
CA LEU A 459 -23.26 4.34 18.31
C LEU A 459 -23.00 3.79 16.90
N GLN A 460 -23.90 2.97 16.37
CA GLN A 460 -23.77 2.40 15.03
C GLN A 460 -23.74 3.51 13.98
N GLY A 461 -24.66 4.47 14.07
CA GLY A 461 -24.71 5.61 13.15
C GLY A 461 -23.53 6.57 13.25
N LEU A 462 -22.78 6.58 14.37
CA LEU A 462 -21.52 7.30 14.50
C LEU A 462 -20.37 6.52 13.81
N LEU A 463 -20.31 5.21 14.03
CA LEU A 463 -19.23 4.36 13.49
C LEU A 463 -19.31 4.18 11.98
N THR A 464 -20.53 4.12 11.41
CA THR A 464 -20.77 4.00 9.97
C THR A 464 -20.93 5.34 9.25
N SER A 465 -20.78 6.46 9.97
CA SER A 465 -20.86 7.79 9.38
C SER A 465 -19.70 8.04 8.43
N ASP A 466 -19.97 8.65 7.27
CA ASP A 466 -18.94 9.15 6.34
C ASP A 466 -18.19 10.38 6.88
N GLN A 467 -18.59 10.89 8.05
CA GLN A 467 -17.87 12.00 8.69
C GLN A 467 -16.56 11.53 9.29
N HIS A 468 -15.44 12.07 8.78
CA HIS A 468 -14.13 11.89 9.41
C HIS A 468 -14.15 12.41 10.87
N PRO A 469 -13.54 11.71 11.85
CA PRO A 469 -13.60 12.09 13.26
C PRO A 469 -13.23 13.55 13.54
N ASP A 470 -12.23 14.11 12.85
CA ASP A 470 -11.80 15.51 13.00
C ASP A 470 -12.91 16.52 12.61
N GLN A 471 -13.82 16.16 11.71
CA GLN A 471 -14.92 17.04 11.29
C GLN A 471 -15.99 17.19 12.39
N LEU A 472 -16.01 16.32 13.39
CA LEU A 472 -16.92 16.44 14.55
C LEU A 472 -16.57 17.66 15.41
N GLU A 473 -15.32 18.12 15.38
CA GLU A 473 -14.87 19.30 16.11
C GLU A 473 -15.18 20.62 15.38
N ASN A 474 -15.52 20.56 14.08
CA ASN A 474 -15.89 21.72 13.29
C ASN A 474 -17.31 22.20 13.64
N THR A 475 -17.42 23.03 14.66
CA THR A 475 -18.70 23.55 15.14
C THR A 475 -19.55 24.16 14.02
N LYS A 476 -18.98 24.94 13.10
CA LYS A 476 -19.74 25.57 12.01
C LYS A 476 -20.40 24.54 11.09
N LEU A 477 -19.63 23.54 10.64
CA LEU A 477 -20.14 22.44 9.82
C LEU A 477 -21.26 21.69 10.55
N GLN A 478 -21.07 21.40 11.83
CA GLN A 478 -22.05 20.66 12.63
C GLN A 478 -23.35 21.44 12.82
N HIS A 479 -23.29 22.77 12.97
CA HIS A 479 -24.49 23.62 12.98
C HIS A 479 -25.25 23.59 11.64
N GLU A 480 -24.53 23.64 10.51
CA GLU A 480 -25.12 23.58 9.17
C GLU A 480 -25.77 22.21 8.91
N LEU A 481 -25.13 21.13 9.34
CA LEU A 481 -25.67 19.77 9.26
C LEU A 481 -26.92 19.60 10.13
N LEU A 482 -26.90 20.08 11.38
CA LEU A 482 -28.09 20.08 12.23
C LEU A 482 -29.26 20.84 11.59
N ALA A 483 -29.00 22.01 11.02
CA ALA A 483 -30.01 22.76 10.28
C ALA A 483 -30.53 22.00 9.04
N GLY A 484 -29.64 21.33 8.31
CA GLY A 484 -29.98 20.46 7.19
C GLY A 484 -30.85 19.25 7.59
N PHE A 485 -30.45 18.51 8.63
CA PHE A 485 -31.21 17.37 9.15
C PHE A 485 -32.59 17.77 9.66
N ALA A 486 -32.68 18.91 10.36
CA ALA A 486 -33.96 19.46 10.79
C ALA A 486 -34.87 19.84 9.61
N ARG A 487 -34.33 20.39 8.51
CA ARG A 487 -35.11 20.67 7.28
C ARG A 487 -35.56 19.41 6.56
N ALA A 488 -34.74 18.37 6.58
CA ALA A 488 -35.02 17.09 5.93
C ALA A 488 -35.81 16.11 6.82
N CYS A 489 -36.24 16.53 8.02
CA CYS A 489 -36.91 15.69 9.02
C CYS A 489 -36.14 14.39 9.39
N LYS A 490 -34.81 14.44 9.33
CA LYS A 490 -33.91 13.34 9.70
C LYS A 490 -33.60 13.38 11.20
N TRP A 491 -34.55 12.94 12.02
CA TRP A 491 -34.50 13.14 13.47
C TRP A 491 -33.45 12.29 14.20
N SER A 492 -33.13 11.09 13.70
CA SER A 492 -32.09 10.23 14.29
C SER A 492 -30.70 10.85 14.14
N GLU A 493 -30.35 11.28 12.92
CA GLU A 493 -29.09 11.97 12.64
C GLU A 493 -29.03 13.33 13.34
N PHE A 494 -30.15 14.06 13.38
CA PHE A 494 -30.26 15.29 14.15
C PHE A 494 -29.97 15.05 15.64
N GLY A 495 -30.61 14.05 16.25
CA GLY A 495 -30.43 13.69 17.66
C GLY A 495 -29.01 13.28 17.96
N ARG A 496 -28.41 12.41 17.12
CA ARG A 496 -27.01 11.97 17.26
C ARG A 496 -26.05 13.15 17.20
N THR A 497 -26.13 14.00 16.17
CA THR A 497 -25.24 15.16 16.03
C THR A 497 -25.43 16.17 17.17
N LEU A 498 -26.67 16.35 17.64
CA LEU A 498 -26.99 17.24 18.76
C LEU A 498 -26.33 16.76 20.05
N GLU A 499 -26.41 15.46 20.36
CA GLU A 499 -25.75 14.87 21.52
C GLU A 499 -24.22 15.00 21.43
N ILE A 500 -23.62 14.68 20.27
CA ILE A 500 -22.17 14.82 20.05
C ILE A 500 -21.71 16.26 20.30
N GLN A 501 -22.42 17.26 19.76
CA GLN A 501 -22.07 18.67 19.99
C GLN A 501 -22.26 19.11 21.43
N SER A 502 -23.23 18.52 22.14
CA SER A 502 -23.48 18.83 23.54
C SER A 502 -22.35 18.30 24.43
N LEU A 503 -21.71 17.18 24.08
CA LEU A 503 -20.54 16.61 24.77
C LEU A 503 -19.29 17.52 24.71
N ALA A 504 -19.23 18.48 23.78
CA ALA A 504 -18.15 19.46 23.71
C ALA A 504 -18.20 20.50 24.84
N SER A 505 -19.35 20.63 25.50
CA SER A 505 -19.58 21.63 26.53
C SER A 505 -19.62 21.02 27.93
N ARG A 506 -19.19 21.78 28.94
CA ARG A 506 -19.23 21.37 30.36
C ARG A 506 -20.64 21.05 30.88
N SER A 507 -21.66 21.68 30.30
CA SER A 507 -23.06 21.40 30.60
C SER A 507 -23.78 20.95 29.32
N LEU A 508 -24.17 19.67 29.31
CA LEU A 508 -24.85 19.01 28.20
C LEU A 508 -26.19 19.72 27.92
N GLU A 509 -27.06 19.80 28.91
CA GLU A 509 -28.43 20.34 28.79
C GLU A 509 -28.49 21.81 28.35
N ILE A 510 -27.65 22.66 28.93
CA ILE A 510 -27.61 24.09 28.55
C ILE A 510 -27.20 24.24 27.09
N SER A 511 -26.22 23.45 26.66
CA SER A 511 -25.67 23.52 25.30
C SER A 511 -26.65 22.98 24.28
N ARG A 512 -27.32 21.87 24.60
CA ARG A 512 -28.37 21.24 23.82
C ARG A 512 -29.51 22.22 23.52
N LYS A 513 -30.04 22.90 24.54
CA LYS A 513 -31.14 23.87 24.39
C LYS A 513 -30.74 25.10 23.56
N ASN A 514 -29.57 25.67 23.83
CA ASN A 514 -29.04 26.80 23.06
C ASN A 514 -28.84 26.45 21.57
N LEU A 515 -28.35 25.23 21.30
CA LEU A 515 -28.12 24.71 19.95
C LEU A 515 -29.44 24.49 19.18
N ILE A 516 -30.47 23.96 19.85
CA ILE A 516 -31.82 23.82 19.26
C ILE A 516 -32.37 25.18 18.81
N VAL A 517 -32.29 26.20 19.67
CA VAL A 517 -32.74 27.57 19.33
C VAL A 517 -31.98 28.09 18.11
N LYS A 518 -30.66 27.90 18.08
CA LYS A 518 -29.82 28.33 16.95
C LYS A 518 -30.21 27.63 15.64
N VAL A 519 -30.45 26.33 15.66
CA VAL A 519 -30.90 25.57 14.48
C VAL A 519 -32.26 26.06 13.98
N MET A 520 -33.20 26.34 14.89
CA MET A 520 -34.51 26.91 14.52
C MET A 520 -34.36 28.27 13.82
N LEU A 521 -33.45 29.13 14.30
CA LEU A 521 -33.16 30.42 13.70
C LEU A 521 -32.52 30.28 12.30
N MET A 522 -31.58 29.33 12.14
CA MET A 522 -30.96 29.04 10.84
C MET A 522 -31.98 28.57 9.80
N ASN A 523 -33.01 27.84 10.23
CA ASN A 523 -34.11 27.38 9.38
C ASN A 523 -35.25 28.42 9.24
N LYS A 524 -35.01 29.68 9.60
CA LYS A 524 -35.97 30.80 9.55
C LYS A 524 -37.25 30.59 10.36
N ASN A 525 -37.24 29.67 11.32
CA ASN A 525 -38.39 29.40 12.19
C ASN A 525 -38.32 30.25 13.47
N ILE A 526 -38.42 31.56 13.30
CA ILE A 526 -38.24 32.55 14.38
C ILE A 526 -39.28 32.37 15.49
N SER A 527 -40.53 32.04 15.14
CA SER A 527 -41.61 31.86 16.13
C SER A 527 -41.38 30.67 17.05
N MET A 528 -40.88 29.54 16.52
CA MET A 528 -40.48 28.38 17.33
C MET A 528 -39.24 28.67 18.17
N ALA A 529 -38.27 29.39 17.62
CA ALA A 529 -37.06 29.78 18.34
C ALA A 529 -37.40 30.66 19.56
N LEU A 530 -38.28 31.65 19.40
CA LEU A 530 -38.71 32.53 20.49
C LEU A 530 -39.54 31.78 21.55
N ARG A 531 -40.38 30.82 21.16
CA ARG A 531 -41.09 29.94 22.12
C ARG A 531 -40.14 29.09 22.94
N ASN A 532 -39.12 28.49 22.31
CA ASN A 532 -38.09 27.71 23.01
C ASN A 532 -37.22 28.60 23.91
N LEU A 533 -36.94 29.83 23.47
CA LEU A 533 -36.22 30.81 24.29
C LEU A 533 -37.02 31.21 25.54
N ALA A 534 -38.32 31.47 25.40
CA ALA A 534 -39.20 31.74 26.54
C ALA A 534 -39.25 30.54 27.51
N LYS A 535 -39.29 29.31 27.00
CA LYS A 535 -39.21 28.10 27.81
C LYS A 535 -37.87 28.00 28.56
N MET A 536 -36.75 28.25 27.87
CA MET A 536 -35.42 28.28 28.49
C MET A 536 -35.33 29.32 29.61
N GLN A 537 -36.01 30.46 29.45
CA GLN A 537 -36.06 31.54 30.44
C GLN A 537 -36.88 31.14 31.67
N ILE A 538 -38.04 30.49 31.48
CA ILE A 538 -38.86 29.96 32.58
C ILE A 538 -38.07 28.91 33.38
N GLU A 539 -37.31 28.05 32.68
CA GLU A 539 -36.49 27.01 33.29
C GLU A 539 -35.17 27.52 33.87
N GLY A 540 -34.89 28.84 33.81
CA GLY A 540 -33.66 29.44 34.31
C GLY A 540 -32.39 28.96 33.58
N THR A 541 -32.51 28.47 32.34
CA THR A 541 -31.37 28.02 31.55
C THR A 541 -30.64 29.23 30.95
N PRO A 542 -29.33 29.41 31.21
CA PRO A 542 -28.59 30.57 30.71
C PRO A 542 -28.46 30.54 29.19
N ILE A 543 -28.61 31.70 28.56
CA ILE A 543 -28.53 31.86 27.11
C ILE A 543 -27.09 32.29 26.76
N LYS A 544 -26.44 31.50 25.90
CA LYS A 544 -25.05 31.76 25.48
C LYS A 544 -24.98 32.96 24.55
N LEU A 545 -23.86 33.69 24.60
CA LEU A 545 -23.57 34.86 23.73
C LEU A 545 -23.73 34.56 22.24
N ASP A 546 -23.32 33.37 21.80
CA ASP A 546 -23.45 32.94 20.41
C ASP A 546 -24.93 32.77 19.99
N THR A 547 -25.81 32.33 20.89
CA THR A 547 -27.24 32.25 20.62
C THR A 547 -27.84 33.65 20.46
N ILE A 548 -27.41 34.61 21.30
CA ILE A 548 -27.84 36.02 21.24
C ILE A 548 -27.48 36.64 19.91
N SER A 549 -26.27 36.39 19.40
CA SER A 549 -25.84 36.90 18.09
C SER A 549 -26.73 36.40 16.95
N HIS A 550 -27.10 35.11 16.97
CA HIS A 550 -27.96 34.50 15.95
C HIS A 550 -29.41 35.00 16.03
N ILE A 551 -29.92 35.23 17.24
CA ILE A 551 -31.24 35.83 17.44
C ILE A 551 -31.27 37.23 16.82
N LEU A 552 -30.28 38.06 17.14
CA LEU A 552 -30.21 39.41 16.61
C LEU A 552 -29.98 39.42 15.11
N ALA A 553 -29.16 38.53 14.56
CA ALA A 553 -28.96 38.44 13.11
C ALA A 553 -30.24 37.99 12.37
N ALA A 554 -31.06 37.15 12.99
CA ALA A 554 -32.32 36.68 12.42
C ALA A 554 -33.42 37.76 12.46
N ILE A 555 -33.50 38.55 13.53
CA ILE A 555 -34.49 39.62 13.68
C ILE A 555 -34.03 40.90 12.96
N LEU A 556 -32.77 41.32 13.17
CA LEU A 556 -32.17 42.52 12.61
C LEU A 556 -31.33 42.17 11.39
N GLN A 557 -31.95 42.12 10.21
CA GLN A 557 -31.24 41.85 8.96
C GLN A 557 -30.03 42.80 8.75
N PRO A 558 -28.94 42.36 8.09
CA PRO A 558 -27.75 43.17 7.88
C PRO A 558 -28.05 44.48 7.17
N ARG A 559 -27.58 45.60 7.73
CA ARG A 559 -27.77 46.93 7.14
C ARG A 559 -26.81 47.13 5.96
N ARG A 560 -27.33 47.58 4.81
CA ARG A 560 -26.49 47.99 3.67
C ARG A 560 -25.84 49.34 3.96
N ARG A 561 -24.55 49.47 3.69
CA ARG A 561 -23.80 50.72 3.90
C ARG A 561 -24.48 51.85 3.10
N SER A 562 -24.65 53.01 3.73
CA SER A 562 -25.29 54.20 3.14
C SER A 562 -26.79 54.06 2.79
N LYS A 563 -27.50 53.04 3.29
CA LYS A 563 -28.96 52.93 3.19
C LYS A 563 -29.63 52.93 4.58
N GLY A 564 -30.91 53.30 4.60
CA GLY A 564 -31.80 53.17 5.76
C GLY A 564 -31.90 51.72 6.26
N PRO A 565 -32.42 51.48 7.49
CA PRO A 565 -32.58 50.15 8.02
C PRO A 565 -33.57 49.34 7.17
N SER A 566 -33.24 48.08 6.85
CA SER A 566 -34.16 47.14 6.19
C SER A 566 -35.18 46.50 7.13
N SER A 567 -35.02 46.67 8.46
CA SER A 567 -35.90 46.11 9.48
C SER A 567 -36.98 47.11 9.90
N SER A 568 -38.18 46.62 10.18
CA SER A 568 -39.26 47.46 10.71
C SER A 568 -38.98 47.91 12.15
N TYR A 569 -39.71 48.92 12.61
CA TYR A 569 -39.73 49.29 14.02
C TYR A 569 -40.20 48.11 14.90
N GLU A 570 -41.13 47.28 14.44
CA GLU A 570 -41.54 46.07 15.16
C GLU A 570 -40.38 45.11 15.43
N ASP A 571 -39.45 44.95 14.47
CA ASP A 571 -38.28 44.07 14.61
C ASP A 571 -37.28 44.63 15.64
N VAL A 572 -37.09 45.95 15.64
CA VAL A 572 -36.25 46.65 16.62
C VAL A 572 -36.85 46.53 18.01
N ASN A 573 -38.17 46.74 18.14
CA ASN A 573 -38.87 46.59 19.42
C ASN A 573 -38.87 45.14 19.91
N LEU A 574 -39.04 44.17 19.01
CA LEU A 574 -38.89 42.75 19.33
C LEU A 574 -37.49 42.43 19.86
N SER A 575 -36.45 42.95 19.22
CA SER A 575 -35.06 42.77 19.66
C SER A 575 -34.82 43.34 21.06
N ILE A 576 -35.36 44.53 21.35
CA ILE A 576 -35.30 45.15 22.68
C ILE A 576 -35.99 44.27 23.72
N ARG A 577 -37.21 43.81 23.44
CA ARG A 577 -37.96 42.93 24.36
C ARG A 577 -37.22 41.64 24.65
N VAL A 578 -36.67 41.00 23.62
CA VAL A 578 -35.91 39.75 23.76
C VAL A 578 -34.65 39.98 24.60
N LEU A 579 -33.83 40.99 24.29
CA LEU A 579 -32.62 41.26 25.06
C LEU A 579 -32.90 41.65 26.52
N ASN A 580 -33.92 42.47 26.77
CA ASN A 580 -34.35 42.81 28.13
C ASN A 580 -34.80 41.57 28.91
N SER A 581 -35.54 40.68 28.25
CA SER A 581 -35.97 39.41 28.84
C SER A 581 -34.77 38.51 29.18
N ILE A 582 -33.76 38.43 28.31
CA ILE A 582 -32.51 37.69 28.55
C ILE A 582 -31.76 38.27 29.75
N MET A 583 -31.64 39.59 29.86
CA MET A 583 -30.99 40.26 30.99
C MET A 583 -31.71 40.02 32.31
N ARG A 584 -33.05 40.02 32.32
CA ARG A 584 -33.85 39.72 33.52
C ARG A 584 -33.65 38.29 34.03
N THR A 585 -33.35 37.34 33.14
CA THR A 585 -33.01 35.95 33.52
C THR A 585 -31.56 35.76 34.00
N GLY A 586 -30.81 36.84 34.23
CA GLY A 586 -29.44 36.78 34.77
C GLY A 586 -28.35 36.47 33.74
N SER A 587 -28.71 36.37 32.45
CA SER A 587 -27.74 36.22 31.36
C SER A 587 -27.15 37.58 30.97
N HIS A 588 -25.83 37.69 30.92
CA HIS A 588 -25.16 38.94 30.55
C HIS A 588 -25.21 39.17 29.04
N VAL A 589 -25.77 40.30 28.62
CA VAL A 589 -25.74 40.78 27.23
C VAL A 589 -24.58 41.78 27.11
N PRO A 590 -23.62 41.60 26.21
CA PRO A 590 -22.57 42.59 25.98
C PRO A 590 -23.09 43.91 25.41
N SER A 591 -22.47 45.02 25.82
CA SER A 591 -22.88 46.37 25.41
C SER A 591 -22.86 46.62 23.90
N TYR A 592 -22.02 45.90 23.14
CA TYR A 592 -21.91 46.08 21.69
C TYR A 592 -23.16 45.65 20.91
N TYR A 593 -23.98 44.72 21.43
CA TYR A 593 -25.22 44.30 20.77
C TYR A 593 -26.27 45.41 20.73
N TRP A 594 -26.23 46.32 21.70
CA TRP A 594 -27.14 47.47 21.77
C TRP A 594 -26.80 48.58 20.77
N ARG A 595 -25.55 48.64 20.29
CA ARG A 595 -25.09 49.71 19.38
C ARG A 595 -25.92 49.77 18.10
N GLU A 596 -26.27 48.62 17.53
CA GLU A 596 -27.04 48.57 16.29
C GLU A 596 -28.53 48.90 16.53
N ILE A 597 -29.08 48.51 17.68
CA ILE A 597 -30.44 48.87 18.10
C ILE A 597 -30.55 50.39 18.29
N ILE A 598 -29.61 50.99 19.03
CA ILE A 598 -29.52 52.43 19.26
C ILE A 598 -29.42 53.18 17.93
N ARG A 599 -28.54 52.73 17.03
CA ARG A 599 -28.39 53.34 15.71
C ARG A 599 -29.69 53.28 14.89
N ARG A 600 -30.40 52.15 14.91
CA ARG A 600 -31.67 51.99 14.18
C ARG A 600 -32.79 52.85 14.75
N LEU A 601 -32.92 52.94 16.08
CA LEU A 601 -33.89 53.84 16.71
C LEU A 601 -33.66 55.31 16.33
N GLY A 602 -32.39 55.74 16.30
CA GLY A 602 -32.03 57.08 15.83
C GLY A 602 -32.38 57.30 14.35
N MET A 603 -32.05 56.33 13.48
CA MET A 603 -32.38 56.40 12.05
C MET A 603 -33.89 56.38 11.75
N LEU A 604 -34.70 55.74 12.61
CA LEU A 604 -36.16 55.71 12.51
C LEU A 604 -36.83 56.94 13.15
N GLY A 605 -36.06 57.90 13.67
CA GLY A 605 -36.58 59.12 14.32
C GLY A 605 -37.30 58.87 15.65
N ARG A 606 -37.08 57.71 16.29
CA ARG A 606 -37.75 57.32 17.55
C ARG A 606 -36.92 57.74 18.76
N LEU A 607 -36.75 59.06 18.93
CA LEU A 607 -35.86 59.64 19.93
C LEU A 607 -36.29 59.37 21.38
N GLU A 608 -37.60 59.33 21.65
CA GLU A 608 -38.13 59.03 22.98
C GLU A 608 -37.78 57.59 23.42
N HIS A 609 -37.99 56.61 22.53
CA HIS A 609 -37.62 55.21 22.78
C HIS A 609 -36.11 55.03 22.91
N LEU A 610 -35.33 55.80 22.16
CA LEU A 610 -33.88 55.84 22.29
C LEU A 610 -33.45 56.32 23.67
N GLN A 611 -34.02 57.44 24.14
CA GLN A 611 -33.76 58.00 25.47
C GLN A 611 -34.10 56.97 26.56
N ASN A 612 -35.30 56.40 26.53
CA ASN A 612 -35.76 55.41 27.51
C ASN A 612 -34.87 54.16 27.53
N LEU A 613 -34.44 53.68 26.36
CA LEU A 613 -33.51 52.56 26.25
C LEU A 613 -32.15 52.91 26.86
N THR A 614 -31.58 54.06 26.52
CA THR A 614 -30.25 54.46 27.04
C THR A 614 -30.24 54.63 28.56
N LEU A 615 -31.27 55.26 29.15
CA LEU A 615 -31.43 55.37 30.60
C LEU A 615 -31.54 54.00 31.27
N SER A 616 -32.32 53.10 30.67
CA SER A 616 -32.44 51.71 31.14
C SER A 616 -31.09 51.01 31.12
N LEU A 617 -30.36 51.07 30.01
CA LEU A 617 -29.05 50.41 29.88
C LEU A 617 -28.04 50.93 30.91
N VAL A 618 -28.01 52.24 31.16
CA VAL A 618 -27.17 52.83 32.21
C VAL A 618 -27.47 52.21 33.57
N SER A 619 -28.74 52.09 33.96
CA SER A 619 -29.12 51.47 35.24
C SER A 619 -28.68 50.00 35.34
N TRP A 620 -28.82 49.24 34.26
CA TRP A 620 -28.46 47.81 34.24
C TRP A 620 -26.95 47.59 34.31
N TYR A 621 -26.16 48.27 33.49
CA TYR A 621 -24.71 48.04 33.45
C TYR A 621 -23.96 48.73 34.59
N SER A 622 -24.50 49.81 35.18
CA SER A 622 -23.88 50.47 36.35
C SER A 622 -24.07 49.65 37.62
N ASN A 623 -25.19 48.91 37.74
CA ASN A 623 -25.44 48.00 38.86
C ASN A 623 -24.69 46.66 38.74
N ASP A 624 -24.41 46.18 37.51
CA ASP A 624 -23.64 44.94 37.25
C ASP A 624 -22.15 45.12 37.66
N THR A 625 -21.58 46.32 37.52
CA THR A 625 -20.22 46.64 37.99
C THR A 625 -20.04 46.60 39.51
N SER A 626 -21.12 46.77 40.28
CA SER A 626 -21.10 46.77 41.74
C SER A 626 -21.10 45.35 42.34
N GLN A 627 -21.58 44.35 41.59
CA GLN A 627 -21.75 42.96 42.08
C GLN A 627 -20.70 41.97 41.56
N ARG A 628 -19.87 42.35 40.58
CA ARG A 628 -18.78 41.49 40.04
C ARG A 628 -17.41 42.12 40.23
N GLY A 629 -17.08 42.43 41.47
CA GLY A 629 -15.70 42.59 41.89
C GLY A 629 -14.98 41.24 41.80
N THR A 630 -13.90 41.21 41.00
CA THR A 630 -12.92 40.12 40.80
C THR A 630 -13.17 39.15 39.63
N LYS A 631 -12.15 39.16 38.73
CA LYS A 631 -11.81 38.17 37.69
C LYS A 631 -12.49 38.27 36.32
N PHE A 632 -12.22 39.36 35.58
CA PHE A 632 -11.76 39.28 34.19
C PHE A 632 -10.84 40.48 33.89
N PRO A 633 -9.75 40.32 33.11
CA PRO A 633 -8.77 41.36 32.89
C PRO A 633 -9.38 42.52 32.09
N ARG A 634 -9.10 43.74 32.55
CA ARG A 634 -9.37 45.00 31.85
C ARG A 634 -8.95 44.86 30.39
N SER A 635 -9.89 45.07 29.47
CA SER A 635 -9.57 45.18 28.05
C SER A 635 -8.63 46.36 27.83
N VAL A 636 -7.49 46.02 27.24
CA VAL A 636 -6.44 46.85 26.67
C VAL A 636 -6.96 48.18 26.11
N ASN A 637 -6.28 49.26 26.48
CA ASN A 637 -6.39 50.59 25.89
C ASN A 637 -6.44 50.51 24.36
N LEU A 638 -7.55 50.98 23.77
CA LEU A 638 -7.60 51.33 22.36
C LEU A 638 -6.64 52.49 22.13
N SER A 639 -5.40 52.18 21.71
CA SER A 639 -4.46 53.15 21.18
C SER A 639 -5.04 53.75 19.91
N THR A 640 -5.46 55.01 19.99
CA THR A 640 -5.74 55.86 18.84
C THR A 640 -4.43 56.24 18.16
N GLN A 641 -3.84 55.33 17.38
CA GLN A 641 -2.86 55.72 16.37
C GLN A 641 -3.18 55.00 15.06
N HIS A 642 -3.79 55.78 14.17
CA HIS A 642 -4.00 55.49 12.76
C HIS A 642 -2.64 55.56 12.05
N PRO A 643 -2.16 54.52 11.36
CA PRO A 643 -1.10 54.69 10.38
C PRO A 643 -1.75 55.25 9.10
N ARG A 644 -1.30 56.44 8.67
CA ARG A 644 -1.49 56.91 7.30
C ARG A 644 -0.73 55.95 6.38
N HIS A 645 -1.42 55.40 5.39
CA HIS A 645 -0.81 54.62 4.31
C HIS A 645 -0.48 55.56 3.14
N PRO A 646 0.69 55.43 2.48
CA PRO A 646 0.78 55.67 1.04
C PRO A 646 0.01 54.60 0.26
#